data_AF-A0A5H2XWY0-F1
#
_entry.id   AF-A0A5H2XWY0-F1
#
_cell.length_a   1.000
_cell.length_b   1.000
_cell.length_c   1.000
_cell.angle_alpha   90.00
_cell.angle_beta   90.00
_cell.angle_gamma   90.00
#
_symmetry.space_group_name_H-M   'P 1'
#
loop_
_entity.id
_entity.type
_entity.pdbx_description
1 polymer ?
#
loop_
_entity_poly.entity_id
_entity_poly.type
_entity_poly.pdbx_seq_one_letter_code
_entity_poly.pdbx_strand_id
1 'polypeptide(L)'
;MNNKITLTAASVALTLGLLGCSESTTDTKAKASQDAVQSALVSGIDLNNIDRTVKAQDDFYYHVNGKWLEKTQIPADKSNYGSFTQLYDESQKALKKVLEGAKANAQAQPQSDEYKLGAFYASYMDETAREELGLSPLKTYLAEINAVTSKSELPALMANILTKGGKNPFAWYVNNDAKSSSEHALYLYQSGLGLPDRDYYLEDTEKYSKLRTDYIEYIEQVFSRLGEKDAKQVANRIFAVEKALAEVMWTRVQSRDATKTYNKMTMAELNQLMPDFDLSAYFQALGLDLKELVVSQPSYLEGLSAIYTETSLETWQQYLTFHFVNNHASLLHKDMVELKFNFFGKRLRGLEEQAPTWKKAVDASNEVLGELLGKIYVKQYFPPEAKAKMEQLVANLIKGFDQAISELEWMTAETKVAAKEKLNKFTPKIGYPDKWKDYSALEINRDDLLGNYVRYNQWAYQDMLDKIGKPVDRSEWFMTPQTVNAYYNPVNNEIVFPAAILQPPFFNLAADDAVNYGAIGAVIGHELGHGFDDQGAKYDGDGNLRNWWSESDLAQFETRGKKLVEQFDQFKPFEDANVNGEFTLGENIGDLGGLTVAYKAYQLSLGEEKAPVIDGYTGEQRFFMGWAQIWRRKYREEELRNRLVTDSHAPSHYRVIGVLPNMPEFYEAFDVKESDKMYLAPQQRVKIW
;
A
#
# COMPACT_ATOMS: atom_id res chain seq x y z
N MET A 1 -19.13 55.51 -20.81
CA MET A 1 -19.29 56.19 -22.12
C MET A 1 -19.42 55.13 -23.21
N ASN A 2 -20.63 55.03 -23.76
CA ASN A 2 -21.05 54.58 -25.10
C ASN A 2 -20.13 53.69 -25.97
N ASN A 3 -20.65 52.48 -26.30
CA ASN A 3 -21.18 52.05 -27.63
C ASN A 3 -20.24 52.22 -28.87
N LYS A 4 -20.10 51.30 -29.84
CA LYS A 4 -21.14 50.59 -30.61
C LYS A 4 -20.51 49.68 -31.69
N ILE A 5 -21.28 48.69 -32.12
CA ILE A 5 -21.16 47.82 -33.31
C ILE A 5 -21.52 48.58 -34.61
N THR A 6 -21.05 48.14 -35.79
CA THR A 6 -21.84 48.31 -37.04
C THR A 6 -21.57 47.21 -38.08
N LEU A 7 -22.65 46.50 -38.46
CA LEU A 7 -22.84 45.67 -39.66
C LEU A 7 -23.28 46.55 -40.85
N THR A 8 -23.10 46.06 -42.09
CA THR A 8 -24.00 46.02 -43.29
C THR A 8 -23.22 46.26 -44.59
N ALA A 9 -23.58 45.82 -45.81
CA ALA A 9 -24.35 44.72 -46.42
C ALA A 9 -24.48 45.02 -47.94
N ALA A 10 -24.71 43.98 -48.77
CA ALA A 10 -25.47 43.98 -50.05
C ALA A 10 -24.77 44.49 -51.35
N SER A 11 -24.97 44.00 -52.60
CA SER A 11 -25.83 42.93 -53.19
C SER A 11 -25.68 42.85 -54.75
N VAL A 12 -26.37 41.84 -55.36
CA VAL A 12 -26.88 41.69 -56.77
C VAL A 12 -25.89 41.11 -57.82
N ALA A 13 -26.03 39.95 -58.50
CA ALA A 13 -27.09 39.11 -59.12
C ALA A 13 -27.21 39.27 -60.66
N LEU A 14 -27.09 38.16 -61.41
CA LEU A 14 -27.66 37.97 -62.75
C LEU A 14 -27.81 36.48 -63.11
N THR A 15 -28.98 36.15 -63.65
CA THR A 15 -29.54 34.83 -63.99
C THR A 15 -29.49 34.54 -65.50
N LEU A 16 -29.45 33.26 -65.88
CA LEU A 16 -30.15 32.67 -67.03
C LEU A 16 -30.09 31.13 -66.94
N GLY A 17 -31.24 30.48 -67.06
CA GLY A 17 -31.40 29.03 -66.90
C GLY A 17 -31.62 28.27 -68.20
N LEU A 18 -31.66 26.94 -68.10
CA LEU A 18 -32.28 26.01 -69.04
C LEU A 18 -32.78 24.77 -68.26
N LEU A 19 -33.99 24.34 -68.61
CA LEU A 19 -34.81 23.27 -68.01
C LEU A 19 -34.43 21.88 -68.54
N GLY A 20 -34.67 20.82 -67.75
CA GLY A 20 -34.62 19.42 -68.19
C GLY A 20 -35.03 18.39 -67.12
N CYS A 21 -36.34 18.17 -66.99
CA CYS A 21 -37.10 16.97 -66.56
C CYS A 21 -36.59 16.01 -65.44
N SER A 22 -37.30 16.09 -64.31
CA SER A 22 -37.90 15.03 -63.47
C SER A 22 -37.39 13.58 -63.51
N GLU A 23 -36.97 13.10 -62.34
CA GLU A 23 -37.42 11.79 -61.80
C GLU A 23 -37.42 11.84 -60.27
N SER A 24 -38.55 11.43 -59.68
CA SER A 24 -38.78 11.37 -58.24
C SER A 24 -38.24 10.05 -57.68
N THR A 25 -37.15 10.09 -56.93
CA THR A 25 -36.69 8.95 -56.13
C THR A 25 -36.79 9.30 -54.64
N THR A 26 -37.73 8.61 -54.00
CA THR A 26 -37.93 8.45 -52.56
C THR A 26 -36.63 8.35 -51.75
N ASP A 27 -36.51 9.23 -50.76
CA ASP A 27 -35.59 9.11 -49.62
C ASP A 27 -35.75 7.75 -48.94
N THR A 28 -34.81 6.85 -49.20
CA THR A 28 -34.59 5.67 -48.35
C THR A 28 -33.37 5.98 -47.50
N LYS A 29 -33.60 6.54 -46.31
CA LYS A 29 -32.61 6.50 -45.23
C LYS A 29 -32.33 5.03 -44.93
N ALA A 30 -31.24 4.51 -45.45
CA ALA A 30 -30.67 3.26 -45.00
C ALA A 30 -30.28 3.43 -43.53
N LYS A 31 -31.12 2.88 -42.66
CA LYS A 31 -30.81 2.64 -41.25
C LYS A 31 -29.67 1.61 -41.26
N ALA A 32 -28.44 2.08 -41.17
CA ALA A 32 -27.32 1.19 -40.86
C ALA A 32 -27.58 0.68 -39.44
N SER A 33 -28.08 -0.55 -39.30
CA SER A 33 -27.97 -1.24 -38.03
C SER A 33 -26.49 -1.53 -37.83
N GLN A 34 -25.87 -0.80 -36.91
CA GLN A 34 -24.71 -1.32 -36.21
C GLN A 34 -25.23 -2.40 -35.27
N ASP A 35 -25.54 -3.57 -35.83
CA ASP A 35 -25.48 -4.81 -35.06
C ASP A 35 -24.00 -5.13 -34.90
N ALA A 36 -23.33 -4.38 -34.00
CA ALA A 36 -22.14 -4.91 -33.36
C ALA A 36 -22.64 -6.16 -32.61
N VAL A 37 -22.22 -7.33 -33.06
CA VAL A 37 -22.41 -8.59 -32.31
C VAL A 37 -21.71 -8.37 -30.97
N GLN A 38 -22.47 -7.92 -29.97
CA GLN A 38 -22.00 -7.77 -28.61
C GLN A 38 -21.68 -9.18 -28.13
N SER A 39 -20.39 -9.52 -28.06
CA SER A 39 -19.95 -10.82 -27.57
C SER A 39 -20.62 -11.07 -26.22
N ALA A 40 -21.22 -12.25 -26.03
CA ALA A 40 -21.84 -12.60 -24.76
C ALA A 40 -20.81 -12.43 -23.64
N LEU A 41 -21.18 -11.66 -22.61
CA LEU A 41 -20.33 -11.42 -21.45
C LEU A 41 -20.05 -12.75 -20.73
N VAL A 42 -18.83 -12.93 -20.25
CA VAL A 42 -18.47 -14.11 -19.42
C VAL A 42 -18.84 -13.86 -17.96
N SER A 43 -18.96 -14.91 -17.14
CA SER A 43 -19.21 -14.74 -15.70
C SER A 43 -18.05 -14.07 -14.96
N GLY A 44 -16.81 -14.26 -15.44
CA GLY A 44 -15.58 -13.82 -14.79
C GLY A 44 -15.19 -14.62 -13.53
N ILE A 45 -15.93 -15.68 -13.22
CA ILE A 45 -15.63 -16.63 -12.14
C ILE A 45 -14.83 -17.81 -12.70
N ASP A 46 -13.73 -18.17 -12.06
CA ASP A 46 -12.96 -19.35 -12.42
C ASP A 46 -13.55 -20.61 -11.79
N LEU A 47 -14.54 -21.19 -12.46
CA LEU A 47 -15.30 -22.37 -12.02
C LEU A 47 -14.44 -23.61 -11.76
N ASN A 48 -13.25 -23.69 -12.35
CA ASN A 48 -12.35 -24.84 -12.18
C ASN A 48 -11.76 -24.93 -10.76
N ASN A 49 -11.78 -23.81 -10.02
CA ASN A 49 -11.25 -23.74 -8.66
C ASN A 49 -12.27 -24.10 -7.58
N ILE A 50 -13.56 -24.16 -7.95
CA ILE A 50 -14.65 -24.44 -7.01
C ILE A 50 -14.53 -25.88 -6.52
N ASP A 51 -14.42 -26.02 -5.20
CA ASP A 51 -14.53 -27.29 -4.50
C ASP A 51 -15.96 -27.51 -4.00
N ARG A 52 -16.68 -28.36 -4.71
CA ARG A 52 -18.08 -28.70 -4.39
C ARG A 52 -18.20 -29.71 -3.23
N THR A 53 -17.08 -30.22 -2.69
CA THR A 53 -17.09 -31.07 -1.49
C THR A 53 -17.20 -30.24 -0.21
N VAL A 54 -16.81 -28.97 -0.26
CA VAL A 54 -17.04 -27.97 0.79
C VAL A 54 -18.34 -27.24 0.48
N LYS A 55 -19.27 -27.21 1.44
CA LYS A 55 -20.50 -26.43 1.30
C LYS A 55 -20.17 -24.93 1.35
N ALA A 56 -20.79 -24.15 0.47
CA ALA A 56 -20.65 -22.69 0.44
C ALA A 56 -21.02 -22.04 1.79
N GLN A 57 -21.96 -22.65 2.50
CA GLN A 57 -22.49 -22.19 3.80
C GLN A 57 -21.58 -22.58 4.98
N ASP A 58 -20.63 -23.50 4.79
CA ASP A 58 -19.72 -23.96 5.84
C ASP A 58 -18.37 -23.26 5.79
N ASP A 59 -17.82 -23.07 4.58
CA ASP A 59 -16.61 -22.29 4.36
C ASP A 59 -16.58 -21.78 2.91
N PHE A 60 -17.04 -20.55 2.72
CA PHE A 60 -17.18 -19.97 1.39
C PHE A 60 -15.84 -19.75 0.69
N TYR A 61 -14.77 -19.50 1.44
CA TYR A 61 -13.43 -19.34 0.87
C TYR A 61 -12.94 -20.65 0.25
N TYR A 62 -13.04 -21.76 0.99
CA TYR A 62 -12.68 -23.08 0.47
C TYR A 62 -13.67 -23.59 -0.57
N HIS A 63 -14.96 -23.25 -0.50
CA HIS A 63 -15.91 -23.58 -1.57
C HIS A 63 -15.49 -22.98 -2.92
N VAL A 64 -15.16 -21.69 -2.95
CA VAL A 64 -14.80 -20.99 -4.20
C VAL A 64 -13.36 -21.31 -4.65
N ASN A 65 -12.43 -21.45 -3.72
CA ASN A 65 -11.00 -21.55 -4.02
C ASN A 65 -10.37 -22.94 -3.77
N GLY A 66 -11.12 -23.91 -3.24
CA GLY A 66 -10.57 -25.14 -2.65
C GLY A 66 -9.70 -25.96 -3.60
N LYS A 67 -10.12 -26.18 -4.84
CA LYS A 67 -9.31 -26.92 -5.83
C LYS A 67 -8.04 -26.18 -6.20
N TRP A 68 -8.06 -24.84 -6.19
CA TRP A 68 -6.86 -24.05 -6.41
C TRP A 68 -5.90 -24.18 -5.23
N LEU A 69 -6.41 -24.13 -3.99
CA LEU A 69 -5.61 -24.27 -2.77
C LEU A 69 -4.97 -25.66 -2.69
N GLU A 70 -5.68 -26.70 -3.10
CA GLU A 70 -5.18 -28.07 -3.18
C GLU A 70 -4.04 -28.20 -4.21
N LYS A 71 -4.25 -27.72 -5.45
CA LYS A 71 -3.33 -27.94 -6.57
C LYS A 71 -2.14 -27.00 -6.62
N THR A 72 -2.29 -25.78 -6.07
CA THR A 72 -1.27 -24.74 -6.24
C THR A 72 -0.15 -24.91 -5.22
N GLN A 73 1.08 -24.97 -5.72
CA GLN A 73 2.29 -24.87 -4.91
C GLN A 73 2.72 -23.41 -4.80
N ILE A 74 3.19 -22.99 -3.62
CA ILE A 74 3.81 -21.69 -3.45
C ILE A 74 5.18 -21.77 -4.14
N PRO A 75 5.50 -20.90 -5.12
CA PRO A 75 6.82 -20.88 -5.73
C PRO A 75 7.93 -20.78 -4.67
N ALA A 76 9.08 -21.41 -4.93
CA ALA A 76 10.19 -21.48 -3.99
C ALA A 76 10.74 -20.07 -3.65
N ASP A 77 10.65 -19.12 -4.59
CA ASP A 77 11.04 -17.72 -4.43
C ASP A 77 10.01 -16.83 -3.70
N LYS A 78 8.92 -17.41 -3.20
CA LYS A 78 7.82 -16.66 -2.58
C LYS A 78 7.43 -17.22 -1.21
N SER A 79 6.98 -16.31 -0.35
CA SER A 79 6.45 -16.64 0.98
C SER A 79 4.93 -16.85 0.99
N ASN A 80 4.25 -16.37 -0.05
CA ASN A 80 2.82 -16.56 -0.29
C ASN A 80 2.54 -16.51 -1.80
N TYR A 81 1.44 -17.08 -2.23
CA TYR A 81 1.02 -17.02 -3.62
C TYR A 81 -0.50 -16.97 -3.74
N GLY A 82 -1.04 -16.20 -4.69
CA GLY A 82 -2.46 -15.91 -4.82
C GLY A 82 -2.75 -14.88 -5.92
N SER A 83 -3.99 -14.38 -5.97
CA SER A 83 -4.45 -13.45 -7.01
C SER A 83 -3.59 -12.17 -7.11
N PHE A 84 -3.23 -11.56 -5.98
CA PHE A 84 -2.34 -10.38 -5.95
C PHE A 84 -0.93 -10.68 -6.45
N THR A 85 -0.31 -11.79 -6.01
CA THR A 85 1.07 -12.11 -6.40
C THR A 85 1.16 -12.55 -7.86
N GLN A 86 0.10 -13.15 -8.40
CA GLN A 86 -0.01 -13.48 -9.81
C GLN A 86 0.03 -12.21 -10.66
N LEU A 87 -0.80 -11.21 -10.33
CA LEU A 87 -0.76 -9.91 -11.01
C LEU A 87 0.58 -9.18 -10.81
N TYR A 88 1.19 -9.32 -9.64
CA TYR A 88 2.53 -8.79 -9.40
C TYR A 88 3.57 -9.43 -10.34
N ASP A 89 3.57 -10.75 -10.50
CA ASP A 89 4.47 -11.44 -11.44
C ASP A 89 4.23 -10.97 -12.89
N GLU A 90 2.98 -10.72 -13.30
CA GLU A 90 2.67 -10.17 -14.63
C GLU A 90 3.18 -8.73 -14.79
N SER A 91 3.00 -7.89 -13.77
CA SER A 91 3.55 -6.53 -13.75
C SER A 91 5.08 -6.56 -13.84
N GLN A 92 5.75 -7.45 -13.10
CA GLN A 92 7.21 -7.62 -13.19
C GLN A 92 7.66 -8.02 -14.60
N LYS A 93 6.93 -8.93 -15.28
CA LYS A 93 7.25 -9.32 -16.66
C LYS A 93 7.07 -8.16 -17.64
N ALA A 94 6.05 -7.33 -17.47
CA ALA A 94 5.84 -6.13 -18.27
C ALA A 94 6.99 -5.12 -18.09
N LEU A 95 7.35 -4.81 -16.83
CA LEU A 95 8.45 -3.90 -16.52
C LEU A 95 9.80 -4.45 -17.00
N LYS A 96 10.03 -5.76 -16.90
CA LYS A 96 11.23 -6.41 -17.43
C LYS A 96 11.43 -6.08 -18.92
N LYS A 97 10.36 -6.18 -19.73
CA LYS A 97 10.43 -5.86 -21.17
C LYS A 97 10.82 -4.41 -21.42
N VAL A 98 10.25 -3.48 -20.64
CA VAL A 98 10.59 -2.04 -20.71
C VAL A 98 12.07 -1.82 -20.39
N LEU A 99 12.55 -2.41 -19.29
CA LEU A 99 13.94 -2.24 -18.83
C LEU A 99 14.96 -2.90 -19.77
N GLU A 100 14.68 -4.09 -20.29
CA GLU A 100 15.53 -4.75 -21.30
C GLU A 100 15.59 -3.94 -22.60
N GLY A 101 14.47 -3.34 -23.03
CA GLY A 101 14.41 -2.42 -24.16
C GLY A 101 15.28 -1.18 -23.94
N ALA A 102 15.11 -0.51 -22.79
CA ALA A 102 15.90 0.67 -22.43
C ALA A 102 17.40 0.35 -22.33
N LYS A 103 17.76 -0.80 -21.73
CA LYS A 103 19.15 -1.28 -21.64
C LYS A 103 19.78 -1.55 -23.02
N ALA A 104 18.99 -2.01 -23.99
CA ALA A 104 19.46 -2.34 -25.33
C ALA A 104 19.65 -1.10 -26.22
N ASN A 105 19.04 0.05 -25.87
CA ASN A 105 19.16 1.27 -26.66
C ASN A 105 20.49 2.00 -26.39
N ALA A 106 21.52 1.66 -27.16
CA ALA A 106 22.84 2.30 -27.10
C ALA A 106 22.86 3.77 -27.54
N GLN A 107 21.77 4.30 -28.10
CA GLN A 107 21.66 5.70 -28.57
C GLN A 107 20.98 6.62 -27.55
N ALA A 108 20.52 6.08 -26.41
CA ALA A 108 19.92 6.88 -25.35
C ALA A 108 20.92 7.94 -24.85
N GLN A 109 20.49 9.20 -24.81
CA GLN A 109 21.34 10.29 -24.35
C GLN A 109 21.70 10.09 -22.88
N PRO A 110 22.96 10.33 -22.45
CA PRO A 110 23.35 10.23 -21.05
C PRO A 110 22.40 11.02 -20.14
N GLN A 111 22.00 10.40 -19.02
CA GLN A 111 21.05 10.95 -18.04
C GLN A 111 19.65 11.33 -18.58
N SER A 112 19.28 10.92 -19.80
CA SER A 112 17.86 10.87 -20.19
C SER A 112 17.10 9.81 -19.36
N ASP A 113 15.77 9.94 -19.28
CA ASP A 113 14.92 8.97 -18.57
C ASP A 113 15.14 7.53 -19.05
N GLU A 114 15.24 7.32 -20.37
CA GLU A 114 15.50 6.01 -20.96
C GLU A 114 16.90 5.49 -20.59
N TYR A 115 17.92 6.35 -20.61
CA TYR A 115 19.26 5.98 -20.15
C TYR A 115 19.24 5.58 -18.68
N LYS A 116 18.57 6.31 -17.80
CA LYS A 116 18.48 6.00 -16.36
C LYS A 116 17.87 4.62 -16.13
N LEU A 117 16.78 4.31 -16.82
CA LEU A 117 16.14 2.99 -16.77
C LEU A 117 17.09 1.88 -17.21
N GLY A 118 17.74 2.02 -18.37
CA GLY A 118 18.65 1.02 -18.90
C GLY A 118 19.94 0.86 -18.09
N ALA A 119 20.50 1.96 -17.59
CA ALA A 119 21.73 2.00 -16.82
C ALA A 119 21.54 1.43 -15.42
N PHE A 120 20.47 1.79 -14.71
CA PHE A 120 20.18 1.24 -13.39
C PHE A 120 19.94 -0.27 -13.47
N TYR A 121 19.09 -0.71 -14.40
CA TYR A 121 18.83 -2.14 -14.61
C TYR A 121 20.11 -2.91 -14.97
N ALA A 122 20.96 -2.34 -15.82
CA ALA A 122 22.25 -2.95 -16.13
C ALA A 122 23.18 -3.05 -14.90
N SER A 123 23.26 -2.00 -14.08
CA SER A 123 24.07 -1.98 -12.86
C SER A 123 23.67 -3.08 -11.87
N TYR A 124 22.37 -3.37 -11.75
CA TYR A 124 21.86 -4.40 -10.86
C TYR A 124 22.16 -5.81 -11.39
N MET A 125 22.04 -6.00 -12.71
CA MET A 125 22.23 -7.29 -13.36
C MET A 125 23.71 -7.72 -13.44
N ASP A 126 24.65 -6.81 -13.20
CA ASP A 126 26.09 -7.11 -13.25
C ASP A 126 26.58 -7.76 -11.96
N GLU A 127 26.32 -9.07 -11.83
CA GLU A 127 26.77 -9.84 -10.67
C GLU A 127 28.30 -10.02 -10.63
N THR A 128 28.98 -9.93 -11.78
CA THR A 128 30.45 -10.05 -11.85
C THR A 128 31.12 -8.82 -11.25
N ALA A 129 30.67 -7.62 -11.63
CA ALA A 129 31.17 -6.38 -11.03
C ALA A 129 30.95 -6.35 -9.52
N ARG A 130 29.80 -6.82 -9.03
CA ARG A 130 29.54 -6.90 -7.58
C ARG A 130 30.48 -7.86 -6.86
N GLU A 131 30.78 -9.01 -7.47
CA GLU A 131 31.73 -9.97 -6.92
C GLU A 131 33.15 -9.39 -6.85
N GLU A 132 33.60 -8.71 -7.91
CA GLU A 132 34.91 -8.04 -7.96
C GLU A 132 35.03 -6.91 -6.91
N LEU A 133 33.96 -6.13 -6.73
CA LEU A 133 33.92 -5.04 -5.77
C LEU A 133 33.84 -5.51 -4.31
N GLY A 134 33.25 -6.70 -4.05
CA GLY A 134 33.14 -7.28 -2.72
C GLY A 134 32.41 -6.36 -1.72
N LEU A 135 33.14 -5.88 -0.72
CA LEU A 135 32.67 -4.91 0.30
C LEU A 135 33.20 -3.48 0.07
N SER A 136 34.04 -3.27 -0.96
CA SER A 136 34.68 -1.98 -1.20
C SER A 136 33.72 -0.79 -1.32
N PRO A 137 32.50 -0.92 -1.89
CA PRO A 137 31.56 0.22 -1.98
C PRO A 137 31.08 0.75 -0.62
N LEU A 138 31.22 -0.03 0.47
CA LEU A 138 30.83 0.40 1.81
C LEU A 138 31.88 1.28 2.50
N LYS A 139 33.15 1.21 2.07
CA LYS A 139 34.30 1.71 2.83
C LYS A 139 34.18 3.18 3.21
N THR A 140 33.78 4.03 2.27
CA THR A 140 33.64 5.48 2.50
C THR A 140 32.61 5.76 3.61
N TYR A 141 31.46 5.12 3.55
CA TYR A 141 30.37 5.34 4.51
C TYR A 141 30.70 4.79 5.90
N LEU A 142 31.37 3.63 5.97
CA LEU A 142 31.84 3.10 7.25
C LEU A 142 32.96 3.96 7.85
N ALA A 143 33.80 4.57 7.03
CA ALA A 143 34.81 5.52 7.49
C ALA A 143 34.17 6.78 8.10
N GLU A 144 33.07 7.29 7.54
CA GLU A 144 32.32 8.41 8.12
C GLU A 144 31.77 8.06 9.52
N ILE A 145 31.21 6.87 9.70
CA ILE A 145 30.70 6.41 11.00
C ILE A 145 31.83 6.31 12.03
N ASN A 146 32.96 5.73 11.63
CA ASN A 146 34.11 5.51 12.51
C ASN A 146 34.90 6.80 12.81
N ALA A 147 34.74 7.85 12.00
CA ALA A 147 35.45 9.11 12.17
C ALA A 147 34.93 9.95 13.36
N VAL A 148 33.70 9.69 13.81
CA VAL A 148 33.13 10.39 14.97
C VAL A 148 33.86 10.01 16.25
N THR A 149 34.28 11.01 17.02
CA THR A 149 35.06 10.80 18.26
C THR A 149 34.34 11.18 19.55
N SER A 150 33.16 11.79 19.44
CA SER A 150 32.34 12.19 20.58
C SER A 150 30.86 11.90 20.34
N LYS A 151 30.09 11.66 21.42
CA LYS A 151 28.63 11.49 21.31
C LYS A 151 27.95 12.73 20.73
N SER A 152 28.44 13.94 20.98
CA SER A 152 27.85 15.18 20.45
C SER A 152 27.85 15.29 18.92
N GLU A 153 28.68 14.50 18.23
CA GLU A 153 28.71 14.44 16.76
C GLU A 153 27.71 13.42 16.19
N LEU A 154 27.16 12.51 17.01
CA LEU A 154 26.23 11.47 16.55
C LEU A 154 24.95 12.02 15.91
N PRO A 155 24.30 13.11 16.40
CA PRO A 155 23.11 13.64 15.74
C PRO A 155 23.36 14.01 14.28
N ALA A 156 24.45 14.73 13.99
CA ALA A 156 24.81 15.09 12.62
C ALA A 156 25.21 13.87 11.77
N LEU A 157 25.91 12.88 12.35
CA LEU A 157 26.20 11.62 11.66
C LEU A 157 24.92 10.85 11.32
N MET A 158 24.02 10.68 12.28
CA MET A 158 22.75 9.97 12.13
C MET A 158 21.87 10.64 11.06
N ALA A 159 21.84 11.97 11.00
CA ALA A 159 21.17 12.71 9.94
C ALA A 159 21.76 12.38 8.56
N ASN A 160 23.08 12.51 8.42
CA ASN A 160 23.76 12.28 7.15
C ASN A 160 23.66 10.82 6.67
N ILE A 161 23.87 9.84 7.54
CA ILE A 161 23.85 8.43 7.16
C ILE A 161 22.46 7.95 6.76
N LEU A 162 21.41 8.52 7.37
CA LEU A 162 20.03 8.21 7.01
C LEU A 162 19.75 8.57 5.54
N THR A 163 20.24 9.73 5.07
CA THR A 163 20.10 10.15 3.66
C THR A 163 20.87 9.27 2.68
N LYS A 164 21.75 8.39 3.17
CA LYS A 164 22.56 7.46 2.39
C LYS A 164 22.07 6.01 2.50
N GLY A 165 20.85 5.79 3.01
CA GLY A 165 20.26 4.46 3.18
C GLY A 165 20.61 3.77 4.50
N GLY A 166 21.12 4.51 5.49
CA GLY A 166 21.28 4.03 6.87
C GLY A 166 19.95 3.88 7.62
N LYS A 167 20.04 3.48 8.89
CA LYS A 167 18.88 3.43 9.80
C LYS A 167 19.24 4.04 11.15
N ASN A 168 18.33 4.85 11.67
CA ASN A 168 18.44 5.47 12.98
C ASN A 168 17.42 4.84 13.96
N PRO A 169 17.59 5.05 15.28
CA PRO A 169 16.61 4.60 16.26
C PRO A 169 15.25 5.29 16.11
N PHE A 170 15.16 6.43 15.45
CA PHE A 170 13.89 7.03 15.03
C PHE A 170 13.90 7.27 13.54
N ALA A 171 12.71 7.45 12.96
CA ALA A 171 12.55 7.85 11.57
C ALA A 171 11.64 9.06 11.50
N TRP A 172 11.65 9.71 10.34
CA TRP A 172 10.82 10.88 10.10
C TRP A 172 10.43 10.99 8.64
N TYR A 173 9.34 11.70 8.38
CA TYR A 173 8.86 12.00 7.04
C TYR A 173 8.14 13.36 7.03
N VAL A 174 7.94 13.93 5.85
CA VAL A 174 7.11 15.12 5.65
C VAL A 174 5.80 14.67 5.00
N ASN A 175 4.68 15.11 5.57
CA ASN A 175 3.34 14.89 5.03
C ASN A 175 2.46 16.10 5.37
N ASN A 176 1.20 16.10 4.94
CA ASN A 176 0.26 17.14 5.34
C ASN A 176 0.06 17.11 6.86
N ASP A 177 -0.03 18.27 7.50
CA ASP A 177 -0.36 18.38 8.93
C ASP A 177 -1.79 17.85 9.14
N ALA A 178 -1.91 16.83 9.98
CA ALA A 178 -3.19 16.16 10.22
C ALA A 178 -4.26 17.10 10.78
N LYS A 179 -3.91 18.21 11.45
CA LYS A 179 -4.90 19.22 11.89
C LYS A 179 -4.96 20.46 11.00
N SER A 180 -4.11 20.55 9.98
CA SER A 180 -4.05 21.63 8.99
C SER A 180 -3.65 21.04 7.63
N SER A 181 -4.55 20.28 7.00
CA SER A 181 -4.23 19.40 5.86
C SER A 181 -3.74 20.11 4.60
N SER A 182 -3.82 21.45 4.56
CA SER A 182 -3.30 22.30 3.50
C SER A 182 -1.82 22.68 3.66
N GLU A 183 -1.23 22.35 4.80
CA GLU A 183 0.17 22.65 5.15
C GLU A 183 0.95 21.36 5.34
N HIS A 184 2.27 21.42 5.17
CA HIS A 184 3.15 20.30 5.48
C HIS A 184 3.65 20.37 6.93
N ALA A 185 3.74 19.22 7.59
CA ALA A 185 4.44 19.03 8.85
C ALA A 185 5.45 17.89 8.73
N LEU A 186 6.51 17.98 9.54
CA LEU A 186 7.41 16.85 9.75
C LEU A 186 6.87 15.97 10.88
N TYR A 187 6.86 14.67 10.64
CA TYR A 187 6.46 13.63 11.59
C TYR A 187 7.68 12.84 12.02
N LEU A 188 7.89 12.69 13.32
CA LEU A 188 8.96 11.90 13.91
C LEU A 188 8.34 10.72 14.68
N TYR A 189 8.80 9.50 14.41
CA TYR A 189 8.21 8.27 14.93
C TYR A 189 9.26 7.20 15.29
N GLN A 190 8.85 6.23 16.10
CA GLN A 190 9.71 5.15 16.58
C GLN A 190 10.27 4.27 15.44
N SER A 191 11.54 3.85 15.55
CA SER A 191 12.21 3.01 14.55
C SER A 191 13.38 2.22 15.17
N GLY A 192 14.26 1.69 14.33
CA GLY A 192 15.56 1.19 14.78
C GLY A 192 15.68 -0.31 15.07
N LEU A 193 14.61 -1.09 14.93
CA LEU A 193 14.71 -2.55 15.09
C LEU A 193 15.16 -3.23 13.79
N GLY A 194 15.91 -4.32 13.86
CA GLY A 194 16.17 -5.17 12.68
C GLY A 194 15.18 -6.30 12.48
N LEU A 195 14.43 -6.72 13.50
CA LEU A 195 13.30 -7.64 13.38
C LEU A 195 11.98 -6.88 13.08
N PRO A 196 10.94 -7.56 12.59
CA PRO A 196 9.74 -6.90 12.04
C PRO A 196 8.90 -6.08 13.02
N ASP A 197 8.92 -6.44 14.29
CA ASP A 197 8.12 -5.80 15.34
C ASP A 197 8.77 -5.91 16.72
N ARG A 198 8.38 -5.05 17.67
CA ARG A 198 8.86 -5.10 19.05
C ARG A 198 8.59 -6.44 19.71
N ASP A 199 7.46 -7.09 19.38
CA ASP A 199 7.06 -8.34 20.04
C ASP A 199 8.01 -9.51 19.72
N TYR A 200 8.77 -9.43 18.61
CA TYR A 200 9.85 -10.39 18.32
C TYR A 200 10.98 -10.36 19.37
N TYR A 201 11.16 -9.24 20.06
CA TYR A 201 12.17 -9.07 21.11
C TYR A 201 11.65 -9.41 22.50
N LEU A 202 10.34 -9.28 22.71
CA LEU A 202 9.73 -9.25 24.04
C LEU A 202 8.92 -10.50 24.38
N GLU A 203 8.27 -11.11 23.39
CA GLU A 203 7.47 -12.31 23.62
C GLU A 203 8.37 -13.52 23.91
N ASP A 204 8.07 -14.23 24.99
CA ASP A 204 8.84 -15.39 25.46
C ASP A 204 8.21 -16.70 25.00
N THR A 205 8.25 -16.93 23.68
CA THR A 205 7.90 -18.21 23.07
C THR A 205 9.16 -18.89 22.55
N GLU A 206 9.15 -20.23 22.46
CA GLU A 206 10.27 -20.99 21.90
C GLU A 206 10.65 -20.49 20.49
N LYS A 207 9.65 -20.14 19.69
CA LYS A 207 9.84 -19.64 18.32
C LYS A 207 10.55 -18.29 18.29
N TYR A 208 10.13 -17.32 19.11
CA TYR A 208 10.80 -16.02 19.16
C TYR A 208 12.17 -16.11 19.82
N SER A 209 12.35 -16.93 20.85
CA SER A 209 13.66 -17.19 21.46
C SER A 209 14.67 -17.78 20.47
N LYS A 210 14.24 -18.74 19.64
CA LYS A 210 15.06 -19.26 18.55
C LYS A 210 15.38 -18.19 17.51
N LEU A 211 14.38 -17.41 17.08
CA LEU A 211 14.58 -16.38 16.07
C LEU A 211 15.52 -15.25 16.55
N ARG A 212 15.47 -14.87 17.83
CA ARG A 212 16.44 -13.95 18.44
C ARG A 212 17.87 -14.51 18.40
N THR A 213 18.02 -15.81 18.66
CA THR A 213 19.32 -16.49 18.57
C THR A 213 19.86 -16.46 17.13
N ASP A 214 19.03 -16.84 16.15
CA ASP A 214 19.37 -16.80 14.73
C ASP A 214 19.71 -15.36 14.26
N TYR A 215 19.05 -14.35 14.83
CA TYR A 215 19.28 -12.94 14.50
C TYR A 215 20.60 -12.41 15.07
N ILE A 216 20.94 -12.75 16.31
CA ILE A 216 22.24 -12.43 16.90
C ILE A 216 23.36 -13.08 16.09
N GLU A 217 23.18 -14.34 15.67
CA GLU A 217 24.13 -15.03 14.80
C GLU A 217 24.28 -14.31 13.44
N TYR A 218 23.18 -13.84 12.86
CA TYR A 218 23.21 -13.03 11.63
C TYR A 218 24.03 -11.75 11.81
N ILE A 219 23.84 -11.00 12.92
CA ILE A 219 24.63 -9.79 13.20
C ILE A 219 26.12 -10.14 13.35
N GLU A 220 26.45 -11.20 14.10
CA GLU A 220 27.81 -11.69 14.28
C GLU A 220 28.47 -12.03 12.93
N GLN A 221 27.71 -12.70 12.04
CA GLN A 221 28.15 -13.07 10.72
C GLN A 221 28.37 -11.86 9.79
N VAL A 222 27.60 -10.78 9.95
CA VAL A 222 27.84 -9.51 9.24
C VAL A 222 29.17 -8.90 9.70
N PHE A 223 29.40 -8.77 11.02
CA PHE A 223 30.64 -8.18 11.55
C PHE A 223 31.89 -9.02 11.26
N SER A 224 31.76 -10.34 11.28
CA SER A 224 32.85 -11.24 10.90
C SER A 224 33.33 -10.97 9.48
N ARG A 225 32.42 -10.67 8.54
CA ARG A 225 32.74 -10.33 7.14
C ARG A 225 33.33 -8.92 7.00
N LEU A 226 33.05 -8.02 7.94
CA LEU A 226 33.71 -6.73 8.05
C LEU A 226 35.11 -6.83 8.68
N GLY A 227 35.53 -8.01 9.14
CA GLY A 227 36.84 -8.24 9.74
C GLY A 227 36.91 -7.93 11.25
N GLU A 228 35.76 -7.81 11.91
CA GLU A 228 35.68 -7.59 13.36
C GLU A 228 36.11 -8.85 14.13
N LYS A 229 37.01 -8.68 15.10
CA LYS A 229 37.56 -9.80 15.89
C LYS A 229 36.62 -10.24 17.00
N ASP A 230 35.90 -9.28 17.58
CA ASP A 230 34.96 -9.51 18.69
C ASP A 230 33.50 -9.49 18.19
N ALA A 231 33.26 -10.02 16.98
CA ALA A 231 31.99 -9.93 16.26
C ALA A 231 30.80 -10.45 17.10
N LYS A 232 31.02 -11.50 17.91
CA LYS A 232 30.01 -12.03 18.82
C LYS A 232 29.62 -11.04 19.91
N GLN A 233 30.59 -10.37 20.52
CA GLN A 233 30.33 -9.36 21.55
C GLN A 233 29.64 -8.14 20.95
N VAL A 234 30.05 -7.72 19.75
CA VAL A 234 29.39 -6.65 18.99
C VAL A 234 27.92 -7.00 18.72
N ALA A 235 27.64 -8.21 18.25
CA ALA A 235 26.28 -8.67 17.97
C ALA A 235 25.38 -8.62 19.21
N ASN A 236 25.89 -9.06 20.36
CA ASN A 236 25.15 -9.00 21.62
C ASN A 236 24.89 -7.55 22.07
N ARG A 237 25.84 -6.62 21.88
CA ARG A 237 25.64 -5.20 22.20
C ARG A 237 24.56 -4.57 21.32
N ILE A 238 24.59 -4.82 20.02
CA ILE A 238 23.57 -4.30 19.08
C ILE A 238 22.20 -4.86 19.42
N PHE A 239 22.10 -6.17 19.65
CA PHE A 239 20.84 -6.79 20.06
C PHE A 239 20.32 -6.21 21.37
N ALA A 240 21.19 -5.94 22.35
CA ALA A 240 20.79 -5.31 23.61
C ALA A 240 20.22 -3.90 23.40
N VAL A 241 20.82 -3.09 22.51
CA VAL A 241 20.26 -1.78 22.14
C VAL A 241 18.90 -1.95 21.48
N GLU A 242 18.78 -2.81 20.46
CA GLU A 242 17.49 -3.05 19.79
C GLU A 242 16.41 -3.56 20.75
N LYS A 243 16.76 -4.44 21.68
CA LYS A 243 15.83 -4.91 22.72
C LYS A 243 15.38 -3.77 23.63
N ALA A 244 16.29 -2.92 24.10
CA ALA A 244 15.94 -1.75 24.90
C ALA A 244 15.01 -0.79 24.13
N LEU A 245 15.25 -0.58 22.84
CA LEU A 245 14.34 0.18 21.97
C LEU A 245 12.96 -0.47 21.92
N ALA A 246 12.87 -1.79 21.72
CA ALA A 246 11.61 -2.52 21.67
C ALA A 246 10.81 -2.41 22.98
N GLU A 247 11.48 -2.41 24.14
CA GLU A 247 10.85 -2.28 25.46
C GLU A 247 10.10 -0.95 25.62
N VAL A 248 10.60 0.14 25.04
CA VAL A 248 9.99 1.49 25.12
C VAL A 248 9.10 1.84 23.92
N MET A 249 9.01 0.97 22.91
CA MET A 249 8.13 1.15 21.75
C MET A 249 6.65 0.95 22.10
N TRP A 250 5.80 1.73 21.44
CA TRP A 250 4.36 1.48 21.40
C TRP A 250 4.04 0.25 20.56
N THR A 251 2.96 -0.44 20.90
CA THR A 251 2.43 -1.54 20.08
C THR A 251 1.86 -1.02 18.76
N ARG A 252 1.60 -1.93 17.81
CA ARG A 252 0.92 -1.59 16.55
C ARG A 252 -0.48 -1.02 16.77
N VAL A 253 -1.24 -1.56 17.74
CA VAL A 253 -2.57 -1.06 18.12
C VAL A 253 -2.50 0.39 18.60
N GLN A 254 -1.53 0.72 19.45
CA GLN A 254 -1.33 2.10 19.91
C GLN A 254 -0.87 3.01 18.77
N SER A 255 0.02 2.52 17.90
CA SER A 255 0.67 3.31 16.85
C SER A 255 -0.24 3.64 15.67
N ARG A 256 -1.36 2.94 15.49
CA ARG A 256 -2.36 3.27 14.46
C ARG A 256 -3.42 4.28 14.91
N ASP A 257 -3.44 4.66 16.18
CA ASP A 257 -4.41 5.65 16.68
C ASP A 257 -4.01 7.06 16.24
N ALA A 258 -4.78 7.65 15.31
CA ALA A 258 -4.52 8.97 14.74
C ALA A 258 -4.52 10.09 15.79
N THR A 259 -5.32 9.96 16.86
CA THR A 259 -5.37 10.96 17.93
C THR A 259 -4.13 10.86 18.81
N LYS A 260 -3.74 9.64 19.20
CA LYS A 260 -2.57 9.44 20.08
C LYS A 260 -1.26 9.78 19.40
N THR A 261 -1.19 9.60 18.08
CA THR A 261 0.03 9.85 17.29
C THR A 261 0.19 11.29 16.79
N TYR A 262 -0.74 12.18 17.14
CA TYR A 262 -0.62 13.60 16.85
C TYR A 262 -0.23 14.38 18.10
N ASN A 263 1.08 14.60 18.30
CA ASN A 263 1.63 15.40 19.39
C ASN A 263 2.56 16.47 18.80
N LYS A 264 2.00 17.65 18.50
CA LYS A 264 2.78 18.77 17.96
C LYS A 264 3.62 19.39 19.09
N MET A 265 4.93 19.44 18.89
CA MET A 265 5.91 19.90 19.89
C MET A 265 6.88 20.88 19.27
N THR A 266 7.25 21.90 20.02
CA THR A 266 8.31 22.85 19.68
C THR A 266 9.68 22.20 19.84
N MET A 267 10.70 22.72 19.13
CA MET A 267 12.09 22.26 19.34
C MET A 267 12.55 22.43 20.79
N ALA A 268 12.05 23.44 21.51
CA ALA A 268 12.37 23.64 22.92
C ALA A 268 11.84 22.50 23.81
N GLU A 269 10.61 22.05 23.58
CA GLU A 269 10.03 20.90 24.30
C GLU A 269 10.75 19.60 23.94
N LEU A 270 11.15 19.42 22.69
CA LEU A 270 11.92 18.24 22.26
C LEU A 270 13.31 18.19 22.88
N ASN A 271 13.99 19.33 22.99
CA ASN A 271 15.28 19.43 23.67
C ASN A 271 15.15 19.16 25.18
N GLN A 272 13.98 19.36 25.78
CA GLN A 272 13.69 18.93 27.16
C GLN A 272 13.39 17.43 27.26
N LEU A 273 12.74 16.86 26.24
CA LEU A 273 12.42 15.44 26.16
C LEU A 273 13.66 14.56 25.88
N MET A 274 14.61 15.09 25.10
CA MET A 274 15.86 14.42 24.71
C MET A 274 17.09 15.28 25.03
N PRO A 275 17.37 15.58 26.31
CA PRO A 275 18.39 16.58 26.69
C PRO A 275 19.82 16.23 26.25
N ASP A 276 20.13 14.94 26.10
CA ASP A 276 21.46 14.48 25.70
C ASP A 276 21.62 14.28 24.19
N PHE A 277 20.53 14.36 23.41
CA PHE A 277 20.53 14.25 21.95
C PHE A 277 20.16 15.58 21.32
N ASP A 278 21.12 16.23 20.66
CA ASP A 278 20.88 17.51 19.98
C ASP A 278 20.07 17.31 18.69
N LEU A 279 18.74 17.26 18.84
CA LEU A 279 17.80 17.12 17.73
C LEU A 279 17.83 18.35 16.80
N SER A 280 18.24 19.51 17.32
CA SER A 280 18.41 20.71 16.49
C SER A 280 19.60 20.54 15.54
N ALA A 281 20.75 20.06 16.05
CA ALA A 281 21.90 19.73 15.22
C ALA A 281 21.59 18.61 14.21
N TYR A 282 20.78 17.61 14.58
CA TYR A 282 20.30 16.57 13.67
C TYR A 282 19.60 17.17 12.43
N PHE A 283 18.59 18.02 12.64
CA PHE A 283 17.85 18.62 11.53
C PHE A 283 18.64 19.71 10.78
N GLN A 284 19.50 20.46 11.46
CA GLN A 284 20.40 21.43 10.82
C GLN A 284 21.38 20.75 9.86
N ALA A 285 21.86 19.54 10.18
CA ALA A 285 22.70 18.75 9.28
C ALA A 285 21.98 18.37 7.97
N LEU A 286 20.64 18.37 7.98
CA LEU A 286 19.78 18.16 6.80
C LEU A 286 19.39 19.48 6.11
N GLY A 287 19.91 20.61 6.56
CA GLY A 287 19.56 21.93 6.05
C GLY A 287 18.20 22.46 6.52
N LEU A 288 17.65 21.90 7.61
CA LEU A 288 16.36 22.31 8.16
C LEU A 288 16.50 23.16 9.42
N ASP A 289 15.76 24.26 9.45
CA ASP A 289 15.55 25.11 10.63
C ASP A 289 14.09 24.98 11.09
N LEU A 290 13.81 23.90 11.83
CA LEU A 290 12.46 23.58 12.31
C LEU A 290 12.16 24.35 13.59
N LYS A 291 10.92 24.87 13.70
CA LYS A 291 10.41 25.46 14.95
C LYS A 291 9.64 24.44 15.79
N GLU A 292 8.95 23.54 15.10
CA GLU A 292 8.05 22.53 15.66
C GLU A 292 7.92 21.37 14.69
N LEU A 293 7.53 20.21 15.22
CA LEU A 293 7.23 18.99 14.46
C LEU A 293 6.18 18.16 15.20
N VAL A 294 5.62 17.16 14.55
CA VAL A 294 4.68 16.20 15.17
C VAL A 294 5.44 14.96 15.62
N VAL A 295 5.35 14.63 16.91
CA VAL A 295 5.90 13.39 17.47
C VAL A 295 4.81 12.35 17.59
N SER A 296 4.99 11.19 16.95
CA SER A 296 3.99 10.12 17.00
C SER A 296 3.98 9.36 18.32
N GLN A 297 5.12 9.15 18.96
CA GLN A 297 5.22 8.45 20.24
C GLN A 297 6.14 9.22 21.22
N PRO A 298 5.64 10.23 21.95
CA PRO A 298 6.48 11.04 22.84
C PRO A 298 7.22 10.23 23.90
N SER A 299 6.55 9.25 24.53
CA SER A 299 7.18 8.41 25.56
C SER A 299 8.27 7.48 25.00
N TYR A 300 8.21 7.16 23.70
CA TYR A 300 9.29 6.42 23.05
C TYR A 300 10.55 7.30 22.93
N LEU A 301 10.41 8.59 22.59
CA LEU A 301 11.55 9.51 22.53
C LEU A 301 12.18 9.75 23.89
N GLU A 302 11.37 9.83 24.95
CA GLU A 302 11.85 9.89 26.33
C GLU A 302 12.70 8.65 26.67
N GLY A 303 12.17 7.45 26.39
CA GLY A 303 12.90 6.20 26.57
C GLY A 303 14.17 6.12 25.72
N LEU A 304 14.10 6.56 24.47
CA LEU A 304 15.26 6.63 23.58
C LEU A 304 16.33 7.58 24.10
N SER A 305 15.95 8.71 24.72
CA SER A 305 16.92 9.62 25.33
C SER A 305 17.75 8.90 26.39
N ALA A 306 17.12 8.12 27.28
CA ALA A 306 17.83 7.34 28.29
C ALA A 306 18.77 6.30 27.65
N ILE A 307 18.27 5.56 26.66
CA ILE A 307 19.06 4.55 25.92
C ILE A 307 20.28 5.20 25.25
N TYR A 308 20.11 6.38 24.66
CA TYR A 308 21.18 7.15 24.03
C TYR A 308 22.27 7.56 25.03
N THR A 309 21.86 8.04 26.21
CA THR A 309 22.77 8.46 27.28
C THR A 309 23.58 7.29 27.82
N GLU A 310 22.95 6.13 28.02
CA GLU A 310 23.59 4.93 28.58
C GLU A 310 24.48 4.19 27.57
N THR A 311 24.11 4.18 26.29
CA THR A 311 24.81 3.42 25.24
C THR A 311 26.13 4.09 24.85
N SER A 312 27.26 3.37 24.87
CA SER A 312 28.58 3.95 24.51
C SER A 312 28.64 4.44 23.06
N LEU A 313 29.53 5.41 22.76
CA LEU A 313 29.77 5.87 21.39
C LEU A 313 30.12 4.70 20.45
N GLU A 314 31.00 3.81 20.90
CA GLU A 314 31.40 2.62 20.13
C GLU A 314 30.20 1.73 19.78
N THR A 315 29.29 1.53 20.74
CA THR A 315 28.08 0.72 20.50
C THR A 315 27.16 1.40 19.48
N TRP A 316 27.03 2.74 19.52
CA TRP A 316 26.27 3.48 18.51
C TRP A 316 26.91 3.38 17.12
N GLN A 317 28.24 3.46 17.02
CA GLN A 317 28.95 3.25 15.75
C GLN A 317 28.74 1.84 15.19
N GLN A 318 28.76 0.82 16.06
CA GLN A 318 28.45 -0.57 15.71
C GLN A 318 27.00 -0.73 15.25
N TYR A 319 26.05 -0.16 15.97
CA TYR A 319 24.63 -0.16 15.61
C TYR A 319 24.38 0.48 14.23
N LEU A 320 24.92 1.67 13.99
CA LEU A 320 24.80 2.37 12.70
C LEU A 320 25.50 1.60 11.56
N THR A 321 26.67 1.03 11.83
CA THR A 321 27.40 0.18 10.87
C THR A 321 26.57 -1.03 10.48
N PHE A 322 26.02 -1.76 11.45
CA PHE A 322 25.20 -2.93 11.19
C PHE A 322 24.02 -2.60 10.29
N HIS A 323 23.22 -1.59 10.65
CA HIS A 323 22.04 -1.27 9.87
C HIS A 323 22.38 -0.75 8.47
N PHE A 324 23.46 0.03 8.33
CA PHE A 324 23.91 0.48 7.02
C PHE A 324 24.30 -0.71 6.12
N VAL A 325 25.09 -1.65 6.65
CA VAL A 325 25.51 -2.85 5.91
C VAL A 325 24.32 -3.75 5.63
N ASN A 326 23.45 -3.98 6.61
CA ASN A 326 22.24 -4.78 6.46
C ASN A 326 21.33 -4.23 5.36
N ASN A 327 21.11 -2.92 5.30
CA ASN A 327 20.26 -2.29 4.29
C ASN A 327 20.83 -2.48 2.87
N HIS A 328 22.15 -2.42 2.71
CA HIS A 328 22.82 -2.53 1.42
C HIS A 328 23.27 -3.94 1.04
N ALA A 329 23.15 -4.94 1.93
CA ALA A 329 23.72 -6.28 1.72
C ALA A 329 23.21 -6.98 0.43
N SER A 330 21.97 -6.72 0.00
CA SER A 330 21.41 -7.25 -1.25
C SER A 330 22.02 -6.66 -2.53
N LEU A 331 22.82 -5.59 -2.40
CA LEU A 331 23.48 -4.87 -3.49
C LEU A 331 24.97 -5.22 -3.65
N LEU A 332 25.51 -6.05 -2.76
CA LEU A 332 26.92 -6.42 -2.71
C LEU A 332 27.18 -7.75 -3.44
N HIS A 333 28.34 -8.34 -3.18
CA HIS A 333 28.71 -9.67 -3.64
C HIS A 333 27.86 -10.81 -3.04
N LYS A 334 27.97 -11.99 -3.64
CA LYS A 334 27.04 -13.11 -3.40
C LYS A 334 26.94 -13.54 -1.94
N ASP A 335 28.05 -13.59 -1.21
CA ASP A 335 28.07 -14.04 0.20
C ASP A 335 27.20 -13.14 1.11
N MET A 336 27.24 -11.80 0.93
CA MET A 336 26.37 -10.88 1.67
C MET A 336 24.89 -11.04 1.29
N VAL A 337 24.61 -11.23 0.00
CA VAL A 337 23.25 -11.45 -0.51
C VAL A 337 22.66 -12.74 0.08
N GLU A 338 23.44 -13.81 0.08
CA GLU A 338 23.04 -15.11 0.64
C GLU A 338 22.89 -15.06 2.16
N LEU A 339 23.79 -14.37 2.86
CA LEU A 339 23.70 -14.17 4.31
C LEU A 339 22.37 -13.51 4.69
N LYS A 340 22.05 -12.38 4.04
CA LYS A 340 20.78 -11.66 4.28
C LYS A 340 19.57 -12.52 3.92
N PHE A 341 19.62 -13.22 2.78
CA PHE A 341 18.54 -14.09 2.35
C PHE A 341 18.29 -15.26 3.31
N ASN A 342 19.34 -15.89 3.82
CA ASN A 342 19.21 -17.02 4.73
C ASN A 342 18.44 -16.63 6.01
N PHE A 343 18.67 -15.44 6.55
CA PHE A 343 17.90 -14.95 7.70
C PHE A 343 16.53 -14.39 7.29
N PHE A 344 16.48 -13.28 6.56
CA PHE A 344 15.23 -12.55 6.30
C PHE A 344 14.29 -13.24 5.29
N GLY A 345 14.85 -14.03 4.37
CA GLY A 345 14.07 -14.80 3.39
C GLY A 345 13.66 -16.15 3.96
N LYS A 346 14.63 -17.00 4.28
CA LYS A 346 14.35 -18.39 4.69
C LYS A 346 13.82 -18.48 6.12
N ARG A 347 14.58 -18.02 7.12
CA ARG A 347 14.20 -18.18 8.54
C ARG A 347 12.93 -17.40 8.89
N LEU A 348 12.88 -16.14 8.47
CA LEU A 348 11.81 -15.22 8.88
C LEU A 348 10.52 -15.39 8.08
N ARG A 349 10.61 -15.76 6.79
CA ARG A 349 9.48 -15.77 5.86
C ARG A 349 9.25 -17.09 5.11
N GLY A 350 10.10 -18.09 5.35
CA GLY A 350 9.94 -19.44 4.81
C GLY A 350 10.31 -19.61 3.33
N LEU A 351 10.94 -18.62 2.68
CA LEU A 351 11.37 -18.79 1.28
C LEU A 351 12.35 -19.96 1.16
N GLU A 352 12.28 -20.69 0.05
CA GLU A 352 13.18 -21.82 -0.23
C GLU A 352 14.38 -21.37 -1.06
N GLU A 353 14.16 -20.46 -2.03
CA GLU A 353 15.19 -19.90 -2.91
C GLU A 353 15.04 -18.38 -3.08
N GLN A 354 16.07 -17.74 -3.61
CA GLN A 354 16.00 -16.33 -3.98
C GLN A 354 15.23 -16.16 -5.28
N ALA A 355 14.50 -15.05 -5.41
CA ALA A 355 13.98 -14.64 -6.70
C ALA A 355 15.11 -14.51 -7.74
N PRO A 356 14.86 -14.87 -9.01
CA PRO A 356 15.81 -14.66 -10.09
C PRO A 356 16.30 -13.21 -10.14
N THR A 357 17.59 -13.00 -10.47
CA THR A 357 18.22 -11.67 -10.45
C THR A 357 17.45 -10.63 -11.27
N TRP A 358 16.83 -11.02 -12.40
CA TRP A 358 16.02 -10.09 -13.19
C TRP A 358 14.78 -9.57 -12.44
N LYS A 359 14.13 -10.38 -11.59
CA LYS A 359 12.99 -9.94 -10.77
C LYS A 359 13.46 -8.92 -9.73
N LYS A 360 14.55 -9.22 -9.04
CA LYS A 360 15.18 -8.32 -8.07
C LYS A 360 15.58 -6.99 -8.71
N ALA A 361 16.12 -7.03 -9.94
CA ALA A 361 16.48 -5.84 -10.71
C ALA A 361 15.27 -5.02 -11.16
N VAL A 362 14.16 -5.68 -11.53
CA VAL A 362 12.88 -5.00 -11.82
C VAL A 362 12.36 -4.27 -10.59
N ASP A 363 12.32 -4.96 -9.43
CA ASP A 363 11.81 -4.39 -8.19
C ASP A 363 12.67 -3.20 -7.73
N ALA A 364 13.99 -3.35 -7.80
CA ALA A 364 14.94 -2.26 -7.54
C ALA A 364 14.74 -1.08 -8.50
N SER A 365 14.50 -1.34 -9.79
CA SER A 365 14.25 -0.27 -10.77
C SER A 365 12.91 0.42 -10.49
N ASN A 366 11.91 -0.34 -10.03
CA ASN A 366 10.61 0.19 -9.64
C ASN A 366 10.67 1.06 -8.38
N GLU A 367 11.54 0.70 -7.43
CA GLU A 367 11.82 1.49 -6.24
C GLU A 367 12.46 2.83 -6.60
N VAL A 368 13.49 2.82 -7.46
CA VAL A 368 14.29 4.03 -7.76
C VAL A 368 13.67 4.92 -8.84
N LEU A 369 13.07 4.32 -9.88
CA LEU A 369 12.60 5.00 -11.09
C LEU A 369 11.11 4.70 -11.38
N GLY A 370 10.33 4.41 -10.35
CA GLY A 370 8.97 3.88 -10.45
C GLY A 370 8.02 4.70 -11.32
N GLU A 371 8.00 6.03 -11.20
CA GLU A 371 7.10 6.85 -12.03
C GLU A 371 7.53 6.89 -13.51
N LEU A 372 8.83 6.84 -13.81
CA LEU A 372 9.31 6.72 -15.20
C LEU A 372 8.85 5.40 -15.82
N LEU A 373 8.94 4.30 -15.06
CA LEU A 373 8.41 3.01 -15.47
C LEU A 373 6.90 3.04 -15.63
N GLY A 374 6.18 3.68 -14.71
CA GLY A 374 4.73 3.79 -14.73
C GLY A 374 4.21 4.50 -15.97
N LYS A 375 4.87 5.57 -16.40
CA LYS A 375 4.54 6.31 -17.63
C LYS A 375 4.60 5.42 -18.87
N ILE A 376 5.60 4.53 -18.95
CA ILE A 376 5.73 3.58 -20.06
C ILE A 376 4.73 2.43 -19.92
N TYR A 377 4.56 1.91 -18.68
CA TYR A 377 3.65 0.82 -18.37
C TYR A 377 2.22 1.14 -18.78
N VAL A 378 1.66 2.29 -18.36
CA VAL A 378 0.26 2.63 -18.69
C VAL A 378 0.05 2.85 -20.16
N LYS A 379 1.04 3.43 -20.87
CA LYS A 379 0.98 3.60 -22.33
C LYS A 379 0.86 2.26 -23.06
N GLN A 380 1.43 1.17 -22.52
CA GLN A 380 1.48 -0.14 -23.17
C GLN A 380 0.41 -1.12 -22.67
N TYR A 381 0.01 -1.01 -21.41
CA TYR A 381 -0.74 -2.06 -20.70
C TYR A 381 -2.08 -1.59 -20.11
N PHE A 382 -2.41 -0.30 -20.16
CA PHE A 382 -3.65 0.21 -19.58
C PHE A 382 -4.54 0.89 -20.64
N PRO A 383 -5.61 0.22 -21.11
CA PRO A 383 -6.48 0.76 -22.15
C PRO A 383 -7.39 1.89 -21.61
N PRO A 384 -7.66 2.96 -22.38
CA PRO A 384 -8.53 4.06 -21.96
C PRO A 384 -9.93 3.63 -21.52
N GLU A 385 -10.48 2.58 -22.13
CA GLU A 385 -11.80 2.03 -21.80
C GLU A 385 -11.87 1.50 -20.36
N ALA A 386 -10.76 0.97 -19.83
CA ALA A 386 -10.68 0.53 -18.44
C ALA A 386 -10.83 1.70 -17.47
N LYS A 387 -10.22 2.85 -17.78
CA LYS A 387 -10.36 4.06 -16.95
C LYS A 387 -11.80 4.56 -16.93
N ALA A 388 -12.44 4.67 -18.09
CA ALA A 388 -13.82 5.15 -18.20
C ALA A 388 -14.83 4.24 -17.45
N LYS A 389 -14.70 2.91 -17.57
CA LYS A 389 -15.57 1.98 -16.84
C LYS A 389 -15.29 2.01 -15.33
N MET A 390 -14.04 2.20 -14.92
CA MET A 390 -13.68 2.36 -13.51
C MET A 390 -14.23 3.68 -12.91
N GLU A 391 -14.20 4.79 -13.65
CA GLU A 391 -14.83 6.06 -13.24
C GLU A 391 -16.33 5.88 -13.00
N GLN A 392 -17.02 5.13 -13.87
CA GLN A 392 -18.44 4.82 -13.70
C GLN A 392 -18.70 3.95 -12.45
N LEU A 393 -17.86 2.94 -12.19
CA LEU A 393 -17.97 2.12 -10.98
C LEU A 393 -17.78 2.97 -9.72
N VAL A 394 -16.74 3.80 -9.65
CA VAL A 394 -16.51 4.70 -8.52
C VAL A 394 -17.72 5.63 -8.30
N ALA A 395 -18.26 6.23 -9.36
CA ALA A 395 -19.45 7.08 -9.24
C ALA A 395 -20.67 6.31 -8.72
N ASN A 396 -20.86 5.04 -9.12
CA ASN A 396 -21.94 4.19 -8.63
C ASN A 396 -21.72 3.80 -7.16
N LEU A 397 -20.49 3.51 -6.75
CA LEU A 397 -20.12 3.20 -5.37
C LEU A 397 -20.35 4.38 -4.43
N ILE A 398 -19.96 5.60 -4.82
CA ILE A 398 -20.24 6.82 -4.05
C ILE A 398 -21.75 7.01 -3.85
N LYS A 399 -22.55 6.82 -4.90
CA LYS A 399 -24.03 6.87 -4.79
C LYS A 399 -24.58 5.80 -3.86
N GLY A 400 -24.06 4.56 -3.98
CA GLY A 400 -24.41 3.46 -3.09
C GLY A 400 -24.11 3.77 -1.62
N PHE A 401 -22.98 4.40 -1.35
CA PHE A 401 -22.59 4.80 0.00
C PHE A 401 -23.46 5.94 0.53
N ASP A 402 -23.77 6.96 -0.28
CA ASP A 402 -24.69 8.04 0.14
C ASP A 402 -26.06 7.48 0.57
N GLN A 403 -26.58 6.50 -0.19
CA GLN A 403 -27.82 5.83 0.16
C GLN A 403 -27.67 4.99 1.43
N ALA A 404 -26.58 4.24 1.59
CA ALA A 404 -26.30 3.45 2.79
C ALA A 404 -26.30 4.35 4.04
N ILE A 405 -25.56 5.47 4.02
CA ILE A 405 -25.54 6.47 5.11
C ILE A 405 -26.95 6.99 5.44
N SER A 406 -27.77 7.24 4.41
CA SER A 406 -29.14 7.74 4.59
C SER A 406 -30.02 6.76 5.38
N GLU A 407 -29.85 5.47 5.10
CA GLU A 407 -30.64 4.36 5.65
C GLU A 407 -30.15 3.89 7.04
N LEU A 408 -29.02 4.38 7.55
CA LEU A 408 -28.48 3.97 8.85
C LEU A 408 -29.39 4.36 10.03
N GLU A 409 -29.93 3.37 10.74
CA GLU A 409 -30.87 3.61 11.85
C GLU A 409 -30.18 4.05 13.15
N TRP A 410 -28.90 3.75 13.30
CA TRP A 410 -28.15 3.97 14.56
C TRP A 410 -27.49 5.35 14.64
N MET A 411 -27.50 6.13 13.56
CA MET A 411 -26.82 7.42 13.45
C MET A 411 -27.83 8.57 13.35
N THR A 412 -27.61 9.65 14.11
CA THR A 412 -28.46 10.85 14.06
C THR A 412 -28.44 11.55 12.70
N ALA A 413 -29.46 12.39 12.44
CA ALA A 413 -29.54 13.18 11.22
C ALA A 413 -28.37 14.16 11.04
N GLU A 414 -27.82 14.70 12.13
CA GLU A 414 -26.70 15.64 12.08
C GLU A 414 -25.40 14.96 11.65
N THR A 415 -25.03 13.84 12.29
CA THR A 415 -23.83 13.09 11.92
C THR A 415 -23.94 12.52 10.50
N LYS A 416 -25.15 12.14 10.04
CA LYS A 416 -25.40 11.77 8.64
C LYS A 416 -25.05 12.89 7.65
N VAL A 417 -25.37 14.14 7.98
CA VAL A 417 -25.03 15.30 7.13
C VAL A 417 -23.50 15.46 7.05
N ALA A 418 -22.80 15.36 8.19
CA ALA A 418 -21.34 15.44 8.22
C ALA A 418 -20.67 14.29 7.45
N ALA A 419 -21.16 13.05 7.61
CA ALA A 419 -20.66 11.89 6.88
C ALA A 419 -20.85 12.06 5.35
N LYS A 420 -21.99 12.59 4.92
CA LYS A 420 -22.25 12.92 3.50
C LYS A 420 -21.39 14.07 2.99
N GLU A 421 -21.13 15.10 3.80
CA GLU A 421 -20.20 16.16 3.44
C GLU A 421 -18.82 15.59 3.15
N LYS A 422 -18.33 14.70 4.03
CA LYS A 422 -17.07 13.99 3.81
C LYS A 422 -17.08 13.16 2.54
N LEU A 423 -18.11 12.33 2.35
CA LEU A 423 -18.26 11.48 1.16
C LEU A 423 -18.24 12.29 -0.14
N ASN A 424 -18.92 13.44 -0.16
CA ASN A 424 -19.00 14.32 -1.34
C ASN A 424 -17.67 15.03 -1.66
N LYS A 425 -16.72 15.05 -0.73
CA LYS A 425 -15.38 15.63 -0.90
C LYS A 425 -14.31 14.60 -1.27
N PHE A 426 -14.67 13.33 -1.42
CA PHE A 426 -13.71 12.31 -1.85
C PHE A 426 -13.12 12.62 -3.23
N THR A 427 -11.80 12.50 -3.36
CA THR A 427 -11.09 12.63 -4.64
C THR A 427 -10.66 11.26 -5.17
N PRO A 428 -11.27 10.74 -6.24
CA PRO A 428 -10.82 9.49 -6.86
C PRO A 428 -9.65 9.72 -7.83
N LYS A 429 -8.64 8.86 -7.75
CA LYS A 429 -7.47 8.82 -8.63
C LYS A 429 -7.35 7.45 -9.28
N ILE A 430 -7.41 7.38 -10.61
CA ILE A 430 -7.62 6.13 -11.33
C ILE A 430 -6.55 5.94 -12.42
N GLY A 431 -5.86 4.80 -12.34
CA GLY A 431 -4.85 4.34 -13.28
C GLY A 431 -3.46 4.93 -13.03
N TYR A 432 -3.31 6.25 -13.20
CA TYR A 432 -2.01 6.93 -13.20
C TYR A 432 -2.11 8.44 -12.90
N PRO A 433 -1.02 9.08 -12.46
CA PRO A 433 -0.99 10.52 -12.19
C PRO A 433 -1.07 11.36 -13.48
N ASP A 434 -1.73 12.52 -13.39
CA ASP A 434 -1.77 13.50 -14.48
C ASP A 434 -0.44 14.27 -14.61
N LYS A 435 0.32 14.37 -13.51
CA LYS A 435 1.62 15.03 -13.42
C LYS A 435 2.66 14.00 -12.97
N TRP A 436 3.71 13.84 -13.78
CA TRP A 436 4.80 12.91 -13.49
C TRP A 436 5.92 13.61 -12.73
N LYS A 437 6.58 12.87 -11.85
CA LYS A 437 7.78 13.30 -11.14
C LYS A 437 8.94 13.59 -12.10
N ASP A 438 9.69 14.65 -11.79
CA ASP A 438 10.88 15.04 -12.54
C ASP A 438 12.13 14.38 -11.95
N TYR A 439 12.77 13.52 -12.73
CA TYR A 439 13.99 12.80 -12.34
C TYR A 439 15.26 13.50 -12.85
N SER A 440 15.19 14.70 -13.42
CA SER A 440 16.33 15.37 -14.07
C SER A 440 17.54 15.52 -13.14
N ALA A 441 17.32 15.79 -11.86
CA ALA A 441 18.38 15.94 -10.84
C ALA A 441 18.95 14.61 -10.31
N LEU A 442 18.29 13.47 -10.58
CA LEU A 442 18.80 12.15 -10.16
C LEU A 442 19.79 11.61 -11.20
N GLU A 443 21.05 11.45 -10.81
CA GLU A 443 22.07 10.82 -11.64
C GLU A 443 22.15 9.31 -11.44
N ILE A 444 22.15 8.56 -12.55
CA ILE A 444 22.34 7.11 -12.56
C ILE A 444 23.64 6.76 -13.30
N ASN A 445 24.46 5.93 -12.66
CA ASN A 445 25.72 5.43 -13.18
C ASN A 445 25.62 3.91 -13.40
N ARG A 446 25.94 3.46 -14.61
CA ARG A 446 25.81 2.05 -15.01
C ARG A 446 26.70 1.10 -14.20
N ASP A 447 27.84 1.60 -13.72
CA ASP A 447 28.88 0.77 -13.10
C ASP A 447 28.94 0.93 -11.57
N ASP A 448 27.94 1.55 -10.96
CA ASP A 448 27.91 1.90 -9.54
C ASP A 448 26.52 1.68 -8.92
N LEU A 449 26.18 0.41 -8.64
CA LEU A 449 24.88 0.04 -8.09
C LEU A 449 24.63 0.62 -6.69
N LEU A 450 25.58 0.46 -5.76
CA LEU A 450 25.38 0.96 -4.40
C LEU A 450 25.31 2.49 -4.39
N GLY A 451 26.17 3.18 -5.14
CA GLY A 451 26.11 4.63 -5.23
C GLY A 451 24.85 5.13 -5.95
N ASN A 452 24.24 4.35 -6.87
CA ASN A 452 22.92 4.70 -7.42
C ASN A 452 21.86 4.75 -6.32
N TYR A 453 21.86 3.76 -5.42
CA TYR A 453 20.95 3.76 -4.26
C TYR A 453 21.23 4.92 -3.32
N VAL A 454 22.49 5.26 -3.06
CA VAL A 454 22.83 6.42 -2.21
C VAL A 454 22.36 7.73 -2.85
N ARG A 455 22.63 7.95 -4.15
CA ARG A 455 22.15 9.12 -4.88
C ARG A 455 20.62 9.21 -4.91
N TYR A 456 19.94 8.07 -5.09
CA TYR A 456 18.49 8.00 -5.01
C TYR A 456 17.96 8.39 -3.63
N ASN A 457 18.51 7.83 -2.55
CA ASN A 457 18.09 8.18 -1.20
C ASN A 457 18.27 9.67 -0.93
N GLN A 458 19.42 10.25 -1.29
CA GLN A 458 19.68 11.68 -1.13
C GLN A 458 18.69 12.54 -1.91
N TRP A 459 18.43 12.19 -3.17
CA TRP A 459 17.43 12.85 -4.01
C TRP A 459 16.01 12.73 -3.43
N ALA A 460 15.62 11.56 -2.95
CA ALA A 460 14.30 11.31 -2.38
C ALA A 460 14.08 12.09 -1.07
N TYR A 461 15.11 12.18 -0.22
CA TYR A 461 15.07 13.06 0.95
C TYR A 461 14.95 14.52 0.53
N GLN A 462 15.75 14.99 -0.42
CA GLN A 462 15.67 16.38 -0.88
C GLN A 462 14.29 16.72 -1.46
N ASP A 463 13.71 15.83 -2.27
CA ASP A 463 12.36 15.99 -2.82
C ASP A 463 11.28 16.07 -1.72
N MET A 464 11.43 15.27 -0.65
CA MET A 464 10.55 15.36 0.53
C MET A 464 10.77 16.67 1.31
N LEU A 465 12.02 17.10 1.50
CA LEU A 465 12.36 18.34 2.21
C LEU A 465 11.88 19.58 1.46
N ASP A 466 11.92 19.56 0.13
CA ASP A 466 11.47 20.63 -0.74
C ASP A 466 9.98 20.93 -0.61
N LYS A 467 9.19 20.06 0.04
CA LYS A 467 7.77 20.29 0.35
C LYS A 467 7.57 21.23 1.53
N ILE A 468 8.52 21.29 2.46
CA ILE A 468 8.40 22.10 3.68
C ILE A 468 8.27 23.59 3.30
N GLY A 469 7.26 24.25 3.86
CA GLY A 469 6.96 25.66 3.60
C GLY A 469 6.29 25.94 2.24
N LYS A 470 6.02 24.91 1.42
CA LYS A 470 5.24 25.02 0.18
C LYS A 470 3.79 24.54 0.40
N PRO A 471 2.83 24.99 -0.42
CA PRO A 471 1.48 24.43 -0.43
C PRO A 471 1.48 22.94 -0.76
N VAL A 472 0.53 22.18 -0.19
CA VAL A 472 0.32 20.76 -0.48
C VAL A 472 -0.06 20.54 -1.95
N ASP A 473 0.68 19.67 -2.65
CA ASP A 473 0.35 19.21 -4.01
C ASP A 473 -0.60 18.01 -3.96
N ARG A 474 -1.91 18.27 -4.03
CA ARG A 474 -2.92 17.20 -4.03
C ARG A 474 -2.97 16.38 -5.31
N SER A 475 -2.13 16.66 -6.32
CA SER A 475 -2.01 15.81 -7.51
C SER A 475 -1.04 14.63 -7.33
N GLU A 476 -0.22 14.63 -6.27
CA GLU A 476 0.79 13.59 -5.99
C GLU A 476 0.16 12.21 -5.71
N TRP A 477 0.85 11.14 -6.10
CA TRP A 477 0.46 9.76 -5.84
C TRP A 477 1.47 9.09 -4.91
N PHE A 478 1.00 8.21 -4.03
CA PHE A 478 1.86 7.42 -3.12
C PHE A 478 2.09 5.98 -3.61
N MET A 479 1.53 5.61 -4.76
CA MET A 479 1.77 4.33 -5.43
C MET A 479 1.98 4.53 -6.92
N THR A 480 2.92 3.77 -7.48
CA THR A 480 3.16 3.76 -8.93
C THR A 480 2.02 3.06 -9.69
N PRO A 481 1.73 3.42 -10.96
CA PRO A 481 0.66 2.79 -11.75
C PRO A 481 0.73 1.26 -11.87
N GLN A 482 1.92 0.69 -11.81
CA GLN A 482 2.22 -0.73 -11.92
C GLN A 482 2.11 -1.48 -10.57
N THR A 483 1.78 -0.79 -9.48
CA THR A 483 1.56 -1.41 -8.17
C THR A 483 0.22 -2.13 -8.15
N VAL A 484 0.21 -3.41 -7.77
CA VAL A 484 -1.03 -4.20 -7.58
C VAL A 484 -1.54 -3.99 -6.17
N ASN A 485 -2.20 -2.85 -5.94
CA ASN A 485 -2.82 -2.50 -4.67
C ASN A 485 -3.84 -1.36 -4.88
N ALA A 486 -4.45 -0.87 -3.82
CA ALA A 486 -5.19 0.38 -3.76
C ALA A 486 -4.89 1.09 -2.41
N TYR A 487 -5.29 2.35 -2.26
CA TYR A 487 -5.20 3.04 -0.97
C TYR A 487 -6.21 4.18 -0.80
N TYR A 488 -6.51 4.47 0.46
CA TYR A 488 -7.10 5.70 0.95
C TYR A 488 -6.06 6.55 1.69
N ASN A 489 -6.09 7.87 1.48
CA ASN A 489 -5.28 8.81 2.26
C ASN A 489 -6.19 9.80 3.02
N PRO A 490 -6.17 9.78 4.37
CA PRO A 490 -7.05 10.62 5.19
C PRO A 490 -6.80 12.12 5.05
N VAL A 491 -5.55 12.58 4.94
CA VAL A 491 -5.23 14.02 4.89
C VAL A 491 -5.48 14.65 3.53
N ASN A 492 -5.74 13.82 2.51
CA ASN A 492 -6.22 14.25 1.20
C ASN A 492 -7.70 13.89 0.93
N ASN A 493 -8.33 13.10 1.80
CA ASN A 493 -9.64 12.50 1.57
C ASN A 493 -9.76 11.91 0.15
N GLU A 494 -8.79 11.08 -0.24
CA GLU A 494 -8.65 10.56 -1.60
C GLU A 494 -8.54 9.04 -1.62
N ILE A 495 -9.04 8.43 -2.70
CA ILE A 495 -8.95 7.00 -2.98
C ILE A 495 -8.24 6.77 -4.30
N VAL A 496 -7.32 5.81 -4.34
CA VAL A 496 -6.38 5.67 -5.46
C VAL A 496 -6.29 4.22 -5.92
N PHE A 497 -6.45 4.02 -7.23
CA PHE A 497 -6.45 2.72 -7.89
C PHE A 497 -5.43 2.70 -9.02
N PRO A 498 -4.17 2.29 -8.77
CA PRO A 498 -3.17 2.07 -9.80
C PRO A 498 -3.64 1.18 -10.96
N ALA A 499 -3.12 1.42 -12.16
CA ALA A 499 -3.51 0.67 -13.36
C ALA A 499 -3.34 -0.87 -13.23
N ALA A 500 -2.38 -1.35 -12.45
CA ALA A 500 -2.11 -2.78 -12.32
C ALA A 500 -3.13 -3.56 -11.49
N ILE A 501 -3.91 -2.93 -10.60
CA ILE A 501 -5.03 -3.61 -9.93
C ILE A 501 -6.27 -3.70 -10.84
N LEU A 502 -6.35 -2.89 -11.90
CA LEU A 502 -7.49 -2.82 -12.83
C LEU A 502 -7.42 -3.90 -13.91
N GLN A 503 -7.23 -5.15 -13.47
CA GLN A 503 -7.05 -6.33 -14.30
C GLN A 503 -7.74 -7.56 -13.67
N PRO A 504 -8.07 -8.60 -14.45
CA PRO A 504 -8.63 -9.83 -13.88
C PRO A 504 -7.66 -10.46 -12.86
N PRO A 505 -8.14 -10.99 -11.72
CA PRO A 505 -9.55 -11.24 -11.40
C PRO A 505 -10.28 -10.07 -10.74
N PHE A 506 -9.65 -8.91 -10.52
CA PHE A 506 -10.29 -7.78 -9.87
C PHE A 506 -11.23 -7.04 -10.80
N PHE A 507 -10.77 -6.75 -12.01
CA PHE A 507 -11.53 -6.01 -13.00
C PHE A 507 -11.42 -6.63 -14.39
N ASN A 508 -12.54 -7.03 -14.97
CA ASN A 508 -12.62 -7.68 -16.26
C ASN A 508 -13.62 -6.97 -17.18
N LEU A 509 -13.09 -6.32 -18.23
CA LEU A 509 -13.90 -5.63 -19.24
C LEU A 509 -14.84 -6.56 -20.01
N ALA A 510 -14.50 -7.84 -20.13
CA ALA A 510 -15.29 -8.83 -20.85
C ALA A 510 -16.32 -9.56 -19.98
N ALA A 511 -16.33 -9.32 -18.66
CA ALA A 511 -17.24 -9.98 -17.73
C ALA A 511 -18.52 -9.18 -17.49
N ASP A 512 -19.58 -9.91 -17.13
CA ASP A 512 -20.79 -9.38 -16.51
C ASP A 512 -20.46 -8.57 -15.24
N ASP A 513 -21.20 -7.51 -14.98
CA ASP A 513 -20.80 -6.55 -13.95
C ASP A 513 -20.86 -7.10 -12.53
N ALA A 514 -21.63 -8.17 -12.26
CA ALA A 514 -21.72 -8.77 -10.93
C ALA A 514 -20.35 -9.11 -10.33
N VAL A 515 -19.44 -9.71 -11.11
CA VAL A 515 -18.09 -10.04 -10.63
C VAL A 515 -17.24 -8.79 -10.45
N ASN A 516 -17.38 -7.78 -11.32
CA ASN A 516 -16.64 -6.53 -11.19
C ASN A 516 -17.05 -5.79 -9.91
N TYR A 517 -18.34 -5.76 -9.57
CA TYR A 517 -18.81 -5.19 -8.32
C TYR A 517 -18.36 -5.99 -7.10
N GLY A 518 -18.40 -7.33 -7.16
CA GLY A 518 -17.95 -8.20 -6.07
C GLY A 518 -16.43 -8.24 -5.87
N ALA A 519 -15.67 -7.83 -6.89
CA ALA A 519 -14.21 -7.81 -6.90
C ALA A 519 -13.68 -6.37 -6.79
N ILE A 520 -13.39 -5.68 -7.91
CA ILE A 520 -12.88 -4.29 -7.85
C ILE A 520 -13.87 -3.32 -7.20
N GLY A 521 -15.18 -3.53 -7.32
CA GLY A 521 -16.20 -2.72 -6.65
C GLY A 521 -16.11 -2.83 -5.12
N ALA A 522 -15.84 -4.02 -4.59
CA ALA A 522 -15.58 -4.24 -3.18
C ALA A 522 -14.27 -3.59 -2.74
N VAL A 523 -13.23 -3.60 -3.58
CA VAL A 523 -11.98 -2.85 -3.31
C VAL A 523 -12.24 -1.34 -3.30
N ILE A 524 -13.02 -0.80 -4.23
CA ILE A 524 -13.42 0.63 -4.20
C ILE A 524 -14.20 0.96 -2.94
N GLY A 525 -15.17 0.11 -2.59
CA GLY A 525 -15.93 0.23 -1.36
C GLY A 525 -15.03 0.18 -0.13
N HIS A 526 -14.00 -0.66 -0.13
CA HIS A 526 -13.03 -0.78 0.95
C HIS A 526 -12.24 0.52 1.15
N GLU A 527 -11.72 1.11 0.06
CA GLU A 527 -11.02 2.40 0.14
C GLU A 527 -11.95 3.56 0.55
N LEU A 528 -13.21 3.55 0.11
CA LEU A 528 -14.21 4.51 0.62
C LEU A 528 -14.48 4.28 2.11
N GLY A 529 -14.57 3.01 2.52
CA GLY A 529 -14.80 2.56 3.89
C GLY A 529 -13.69 3.01 4.83
N HIS A 530 -12.44 3.08 4.37
CA HIS A 530 -11.33 3.63 5.16
C HIS A 530 -11.53 5.09 5.57
N GLY A 531 -12.23 5.92 4.80
CA GLY A 531 -12.58 7.27 5.25
C GLY A 531 -13.58 7.29 6.41
N PHE A 532 -14.19 6.14 6.72
CA PHE A 532 -15.16 5.97 7.77
C PHE A 532 -14.81 4.80 8.71
N ASP A 533 -13.58 4.29 8.68
CA ASP A 533 -13.12 3.32 9.67
C ASP A 533 -12.82 3.99 11.02
N ASP A 534 -12.37 3.22 12.00
CA ASP A 534 -12.14 3.71 13.36
C ASP A 534 -11.08 4.83 13.48
N GLN A 535 -10.27 5.04 12.44
CA GLN A 535 -9.29 6.12 12.36
C GLN A 535 -9.66 7.16 11.30
N GLY A 536 -10.07 6.74 10.11
CA GLY A 536 -10.51 7.66 9.06
C GLY A 536 -11.72 8.49 9.47
N ALA A 537 -12.64 7.93 10.26
CA ALA A 537 -13.78 8.65 10.85
C ALA A 537 -13.37 9.84 11.74
N LYS A 538 -12.11 9.94 12.17
CA LYS A 538 -11.60 11.07 12.95
C LYS A 538 -11.17 12.26 12.09
N TYR A 539 -11.15 12.09 10.77
CA TYR A 539 -10.83 13.15 9.80
C TYR A 539 -12.11 13.67 9.14
N ASP A 540 -12.22 14.98 8.93
CA ASP A 540 -13.32 15.58 8.17
C ASP A 540 -13.14 15.41 6.65
N GLY A 541 -14.07 15.97 5.87
CA GLY A 541 -14.02 15.93 4.40
C GLY A 541 -12.87 16.71 3.77
N ASP A 542 -12.22 17.60 4.50
CA ASP A 542 -11.05 18.36 4.04
C ASP A 542 -9.74 17.70 4.51
N GLY A 543 -9.82 16.56 5.19
CA GLY A 543 -8.68 15.78 5.68
C GLY A 543 -8.08 16.30 7.00
N ASN A 544 -8.83 17.05 7.79
CA ASN A 544 -8.40 17.53 9.11
C ASN A 544 -8.90 16.60 10.22
N LEU A 545 -7.99 16.18 11.10
CA LEU A 545 -8.23 15.42 12.31
C LEU A 545 -9.02 16.27 13.31
N ARG A 546 -10.34 16.11 13.29
CA ARG A 546 -11.28 16.77 14.19
C ARG A 546 -12.50 15.89 14.44
N ASN A 547 -13.07 16.02 15.64
CA ASN A 547 -14.32 15.36 15.93
C ASN A 547 -15.49 16.08 15.23
N TRP A 548 -16.24 15.34 14.41
CA TRP A 548 -17.48 15.77 13.77
C TRP A 548 -18.68 14.88 14.14
N TRP A 549 -18.48 13.96 15.09
CA TRP A 549 -19.50 13.04 15.59
C TRP A 549 -20.24 13.63 16.79
N SER A 550 -21.53 13.32 16.89
CA SER A 550 -22.23 13.42 18.19
C SER A 550 -21.69 12.35 19.16
N GLU A 551 -21.73 12.61 20.46
CA GLU A 551 -21.27 11.65 21.48
C GLU A 551 -22.04 10.31 21.40
N SER A 552 -23.34 10.36 21.14
CA SER A 552 -24.17 9.14 21.04
C SER A 552 -23.84 8.31 19.81
N ASP A 553 -23.58 8.95 18.67
CA ASP A 553 -23.24 8.24 17.43
C ASP A 553 -21.83 7.62 17.51
N LEU A 554 -20.88 8.35 18.11
CA LEU A 554 -19.54 7.82 18.35
C LEU A 554 -19.59 6.57 19.25
N ALA A 555 -20.35 6.61 20.34
CA ALA A 555 -20.51 5.45 21.23
C ALA A 555 -21.16 4.24 20.53
N GLN A 556 -22.13 4.48 19.62
CA GLN A 556 -22.71 3.41 18.80
C GLN A 556 -21.70 2.82 17.81
N PHE A 557 -20.91 3.68 17.16
CA PHE A 557 -19.87 3.27 16.23
C PHE A 557 -18.79 2.42 16.93
N GLU A 558 -18.29 2.87 18.09
CA GLU A 558 -17.33 2.12 18.91
C GLU A 558 -17.90 0.78 19.39
N THR A 559 -19.17 0.74 19.81
CA THR A 559 -19.83 -0.51 20.22
C THR A 559 -19.88 -1.53 19.09
N ARG A 560 -20.13 -1.08 17.85
CA ARG A 560 -20.17 -1.94 16.67
C ARG A 560 -18.77 -2.40 16.26
N GLY A 561 -17.79 -1.51 16.30
CA GLY A 561 -16.39 -1.83 16.09
C GLY A 561 -15.92 -2.91 17.07
N LYS A 562 -16.26 -2.78 18.36
CA LYS A 562 -15.92 -3.78 19.38
C LYS A 562 -16.49 -5.17 19.09
N LYS A 563 -17.73 -5.26 18.59
CA LYS A 563 -18.30 -6.56 18.17
C LYS A 563 -17.49 -7.18 17.03
N LEU A 564 -16.99 -6.36 16.10
CA LEU A 564 -16.15 -6.84 15.00
C LEU A 564 -14.77 -7.29 15.49
N VAL A 565 -14.18 -6.57 16.45
CA VAL A 565 -12.96 -7.01 17.16
C VAL A 565 -13.18 -8.39 17.78
N GLU A 566 -14.22 -8.54 18.60
CA GLU A 566 -14.56 -9.79 19.29
C GLU A 566 -14.82 -10.94 18.32
N GLN A 567 -15.38 -10.67 17.14
CA GLN A 567 -15.56 -11.66 16.09
C GLN A 567 -14.22 -12.10 15.50
N PHE A 568 -13.35 -11.17 15.12
CA PHE A 568 -12.09 -11.49 14.46
C PHE A 568 -11.04 -12.10 15.40
N ASP A 569 -11.07 -11.77 16.70
CA ASP A 569 -10.23 -12.41 17.72
C ASP A 569 -10.43 -13.93 17.83
N GLN A 570 -11.58 -14.44 17.36
CA GLN A 570 -11.87 -15.87 17.37
C GLN A 570 -11.15 -16.64 16.26
N PHE A 571 -10.58 -15.95 15.27
CA PHE A 571 -9.91 -16.60 14.14
C PHE A 571 -8.48 -17.01 14.52
N LYS A 572 -8.28 -18.34 14.60
CA LYS A 572 -7.02 -18.97 15.03
C LYS A 572 -6.38 -19.76 13.90
N PRO A 573 -5.53 -19.15 13.05
CA PRO A 573 -4.77 -19.89 12.05
C PRO A 573 -3.79 -20.90 12.67
N PHE A 574 -3.40 -20.70 13.93
CA PHE A 574 -2.57 -21.63 14.71
C PHE A 574 -3.16 -21.81 16.12
N GLU A 575 -2.82 -22.91 16.79
CA GLU A 575 -3.28 -23.13 18.18
C GLU A 575 -2.76 -22.06 19.14
N ASP A 576 -1.55 -21.56 18.88
CA ASP A 576 -0.81 -20.60 19.69
C ASP A 576 -0.90 -19.14 19.19
N ALA A 577 -1.61 -18.87 18.09
CA ALA A 577 -1.71 -17.53 17.53
C ALA A 577 -3.06 -17.29 16.83
N ASN A 578 -3.66 -16.15 17.15
CA ASN A 578 -4.92 -15.66 16.61
C ASN A 578 -4.75 -14.33 15.87
N VAL A 579 -5.75 -13.98 15.06
CA VAL A 579 -5.89 -12.62 14.54
C VAL A 579 -6.09 -11.66 15.71
N ASN A 580 -5.42 -10.51 15.68
CA ASN A 580 -5.63 -9.41 16.62
C ASN A 580 -6.71 -8.48 16.05
N GLY A 581 -7.95 -8.64 16.52
CA GLY A 581 -9.11 -7.92 16.03
C GLY A 581 -9.01 -6.39 16.20
N GLU A 582 -8.32 -5.90 17.24
CA GLU A 582 -8.07 -4.46 17.44
C GLU A 582 -7.08 -3.92 16.41
N PHE A 583 -6.02 -4.67 16.11
CA PHE A 583 -5.03 -4.26 15.12
C PHE A 583 -5.64 -4.28 13.71
N THR A 584 -6.48 -5.26 13.41
CA THR A 584 -7.11 -5.40 12.10
C THR A 584 -8.43 -4.65 11.94
N LEU A 585 -8.87 -3.89 12.95
CA LEU A 585 -10.21 -3.31 12.99
C LEU A 585 -10.50 -2.40 11.78
N GLY A 586 -9.58 -1.50 11.44
CA GLY A 586 -9.76 -0.57 10.32
C GLY A 586 -10.00 -1.31 8.99
N GLU A 587 -9.18 -2.32 8.72
CA GLU A 587 -9.29 -3.17 7.52
C GLU A 587 -10.58 -4.00 7.51
N ASN A 588 -10.98 -4.52 8.66
CA ASN A 588 -12.21 -5.30 8.78
C ASN A 588 -13.46 -4.42 8.59
N ILE A 589 -13.44 -3.17 9.06
CA ILE A 589 -14.49 -2.18 8.79
C ILE A 589 -14.49 -1.82 7.30
N GLY A 590 -13.32 -1.59 6.72
CA GLY A 590 -13.15 -1.35 5.28
C GLY A 590 -13.75 -2.49 4.45
N ASP A 591 -13.44 -3.74 4.78
CA ASP A 591 -13.99 -4.91 4.08
C ASP A 591 -15.50 -5.01 4.20
N LEU A 592 -16.02 -4.94 5.42
CA LEU A 592 -17.44 -5.12 5.68
C LEU A 592 -18.25 -3.98 5.07
N GLY A 593 -17.89 -2.74 5.38
CA GLY A 593 -18.55 -1.57 4.81
C GLY A 593 -18.40 -1.52 3.30
N GLY A 594 -17.21 -1.81 2.79
CA GLY A 594 -16.91 -1.78 1.37
C GLY A 594 -17.70 -2.81 0.56
N LEU A 595 -17.79 -4.05 1.04
CA LEU A 595 -18.56 -5.09 0.36
C LEU A 595 -20.07 -4.83 0.44
N THR A 596 -20.58 -4.31 1.56
CA THR A 596 -21.98 -3.89 1.71
C THR A 596 -22.33 -2.75 0.74
N VAL A 597 -21.50 -1.72 0.66
CA VAL A 597 -21.69 -0.60 -0.27
C VAL A 597 -21.58 -1.06 -1.73
N ALA A 598 -20.63 -1.95 -2.04
CA ALA A 598 -20.50 -2.53 -3.37
C ALA A 598 -21.73 -3.33 -3.78
N TYR A 599 -22.32 -4.10 -2.87
CA TYR A 599 -23.56 -4.83 -3.14
C TYR A 599 -24.73 -3.87 -3.39
N LYS A 600 -24.86 -2.81 -2.58
CA LYS A 600 -25.89 -1.78 -2.79
C LYS A 600 -25.73 -1.10 -4.16
N ALA A 601 -24.50 -0.71 -4.51
CA ALA A 601 -24.19 -0.08 -5.79
C ALA A 601 -24.45 -1.01 -6.98
N TYR A 602 -24.18 -2.31 -6.82
CA TYR A 602 -24.53 -3.33 -7.80
C TYR A 602 -26.04 -3.42 -8.02
N GLN A 603 -26.83 -3.53 -6.94
CA GLN A 603 -28.28 -3.56 -7.03
C GLN A 603 -28.85 -2.29 -7.69
N LEU A 604 -28.31 -1.11 -7.35
CA LEU A 604 -28.67 0.14 -8.00
C LEU A 604 -28.35 0.18 -9.49
N SER A 605 -27.27 -0.48 -9.92
CA SER A 605 -26.89 -0.55 -11.33
C SER A 605 -27.85 -1.38 -12.18
N LEU A 606 -28.54 -2.34 -11.56
CA LEU A 606 -29.56 -3.17 -12.22
C LEU A 606 -30.91 -2.45 -12.35
N GLY A 607 -31.18 -1.47 -11.50
CA GLY A 607 -32.50 -0.82 -11.44
C GLY A 607 -33.60 -1.82 -11.09
N GLU A 608 -34.62 -1.94 -11.94
CA GLU A 608 -35.70 -2.93 -11.80
C GLU A 608 -35.41 -4.26 -12.52
N GLU A 609 -34.30 -4.34 -13.26
CA GLU A 609 -33.91 -5.53 -13.99
C GLU A 609 -33.24 -6.57 -13.09
N LYS A 610 -33.28 -7.83 -13.51
CA LYS A 610 -32.51 -8.90 -12.88
C LYS A 610 -31.27 -9.20 -13.69
N ALA A 611 -30.13 -9.36 -13.03
CA ALA A 611 -28.93 -9.83 -13.69
C ALA A 611 -29.16 -11.21 -14.32
N PRO A 612 -28.55 -11.49 -15.49
CA PRO A 612 -28.67 -12.79 -16.14
C PRO A 612 -28.06 -13.89 -15.26
N VAL A 613 -28.61 -15.10 -15.35
CA VAL A 613 -27.96 -16.31 -14.81
C VAL A 613 -26.89 -16.74 -15.82
N ILE A 614 -25.64 -16.79 -15.38
CA ILE A 614 -24.48 -17.16 -16.20
C ILE A 614 -23.76 -18.29 -15.47
N ASP A 615 -23.40 -19.34 -16.20
CA ASP A 615 -22.75 -20.55 -15.67
C ASP A 615 -23.49 -21.24 -14.51
N GLY A 616 -24.82 -21.06 -14.45
CA GLY A 616 -25.67 -21.64 -13.41
C GLY A 616 -25.71 -20.85 -12.10
N TYR A 617 -25.11 -19.66 -12.04
CA TYR A 617 -25.10 -18.79 -10.87
C TYR A 617 -25.90 -17.51 -11.12
N THR A 618 -26.62 -17.02 -10.11
CA THR A 618 -27.25 -15.69 -10.17
C THR A 618 -26.21 -14.58 -10.11
N GLY A 619 -26.61 -13.34 -10.39
CA GLY A 619 -25.69 -12.20 -10.26
C GLY A 619 -25.19 -12.02 -8.82
N GLU A 620 -26.06 -12.16 -7.83
CA GLU A 620 -25.71 -12.08 -6.40
C GLU A 620 -24.71 -13.17 -6.01
N GLN A 621 -24.89 -14.40 -6.51
CA GLN A 621 -23.93 -15.47 -6.27
C GLN A 621 -22.56 -15.14 -6.90
N ARG A 622 -22.55 -14.66 -8.16
CA ARG A 622 -21.30 -14.23 -8.83
C ARG A 622 -20.62 -13.07 -8.11
N PHE A 623 -21.37 -12.13 -7.53
CA PHE A 623 -20.83 -11.04 -6.72
C PHE A 623 -20.02 -11.59 -5.53
N PHE A 624 -20.63 -12.44 -4.70
CA PHE A 624 -19.91 -12.99 -3.55
C PHE A 624 -18.75 -13.92 -3.96
N MET A 625 -18.90 -14.67 -5.04
CA MET A 625 -17.81 -15.49 -5.59
C MET A 625 -16.64 -14.63 -6.09
N GLY A 626 -16.91 -13.45 -6.65
CA GLY A 626 -15.89 -12.46 -7.01
C GLY A 626 -15.05 -12.03 -5.81
N TRP A 627 -15.71 -11.71 -4.69
CA TRP A 627 -15.05 -11.38 -3.41
C TRP A 627 -14.12 -12.50 -2.94
N ALA A 628 -14.63 -13.74 -2.90
CA ALA A 628 -13.82 -14.87 -2.47
C ALA A 628 -12.62 -15.15 -3.40
N GLN A 629 -12.80 -14.96 -4.72
CA GLN A 629 -11.77 -15.22 -5.73
C GLN A 629 -10.59 -14.23 -5.63
N ILE A 630 -10.84 -12.94 -5.36
CA ILE A 630 -9.75 -11.97 -5.23
C ILE A 630 -8.87 -12.22 -4.00
N TRP A 631 -9.45 -12.80 -2.94
CA TRP A 631 -8.73 -13.14 -1.71
C TRP A 631 -7.98 -14.47 -1.76
N ARG A 632 -8.09 -15.22 -2.86
CA ARG A 632 -7.41 -16.50 -3.03
C ARG A 632 -5.90 -16.37 -2.82
N ARG A 633 -5.38 -16.95 -1.75
CA ARG A 633 -3.96 -16.95 -1.38
C ARG A 633 -3.59 -18.13 -0.48
N LYS A 634 -2.38 -18.68 -0.68
CA LYS A 634 -1.69 -19.59 0.24
C LYS A 634 -0.51 -18.88 0.88
N TYR A 635 -0.24 -19.20 2.14
CA TYR A 635 0.89 -18.68 2.90
C TYR A 635 1.80 -19.82 3.33
N ARG A 636 3.11 -19.54 3.39
CA ARG A 636 4.01 -20.31 4.24
C ARG A 636 3.75 -19.95 5.70
N GLU A 637 4.04 -20.88 6.61
CA GLU A 637 3.73 -20.69 8.03
C GLU A 637 4.45 -19.47 8.61
N GLU A 638 5.73 -19.33 8.32
CA GLU A 638 6.59 -18.24 8.79
C GLU A 638 6.04 -16.87 8.34
N GLU A 639 5.61 -16.76 7.09
CA GLU A 639 4.98 -15.55 6.56
C GLU A 639 3.65 -15.24 7.22
N LEU A 640 2.78 -16.24 7.41
CA LEU A 640 1.47 -16.00 8.02
C LEU A 640 1.63 -15.52 9.46
N ARG A 641 2.56 -16.12 10.22
CA ARG A 641 2.86 -15.66 11.59
C ARG A 641 3.45 -14.26 11.62
N ASN A 642 4.36 -13.95 10.70
CA ASN A 642 4.87 -12.58 10.57
C ASN A 642 3.74 -11.59 10.30
N ARG A 643 2.78 -11.92 9.43
CA ARG A 643 1.62 -11.07 9.15
C ARG A 643 0.69 -10.87 10.34
N LEU A 644 0.46 -11.90 11.16
CA LEU A 644 -0.38 -11.76 12.36
C LEU A 644 0.11 -10.68 13.33
N VAL A 645 1.41 -10.36 13.29
CA VAL A 645 2.02 -9.32 14.12
C VAL A 645 2.18 -7.99 13.37
N THR A 646 2.42 -8.02 12.05
CA THR A 646 2.90 -6.84 11.30
C THR A 646 1.90 -6.26 10.29
N ASP A 647 0.89 -7.03 9.91
CA ASP A 647 -0.07 -6.67 8.86
C ASP A 647 -1.42 -6.31 9.50
N SER A 648 -1.91 -5.09 9.26
CA SER A 648 -3.23 -4.67 9.73
C SER A 648 -4.36 -5.41 9.02
N HIS A 649 -4.09 -6.12 7.93
CA HIS A 649 -5.12 -6.92 7.27
C HIS A 649 -5.26 -8.28 7.93
N ALA A 650 -6.50 -8.71 8.17
CA ALA A 650 -6.77 -10.10 8.49
C ALA A 650 -6.27 -11.02 7.34
N PRO A 651 -5.79 -12.24 7.64
CA PRO A 651 -5.44 -13.21 6.61
C PRO A 651 -6.59 -13.44 5.62
N SER A 652 -6.27 -13.67 4.36
CA SER A 652 -7.25 -13.64 3.26
C SER A 652 -8.44 -14.61 3.42
N HIS A 653 -8.24 -15.75 4.08
CA HIS A 653 -9.34 -16.65 4.45
C HIS A 653 -10.37 -15.95 5.35
N TYR A 654 -9.90 -15.27 6.38
CA TYR A 654 -10.72 -14.58 7.37
C TYR A 654 -11.36 -13.28 6.85
N ARG A 655 -10.76 -12.62 5.84
CA ARG A 655 -11.43 -11.52 5.11
C ARG A 655 -12.69 -12.01 4.38
N VAL A 656 -12.76 -13.28 3.99
CA VAL A 656 -13.97 -13.85 3.39
C VAL A 656 -14.93 -14.34 4.48
N ILE A 657 -14.48 -15.25 5.34
CA ILE A 657 -15.39 -15.91 6.29
C ILE A 657 -15.75 -15.03 7.50
N GLY A 658 -15.02 -13.95 7.76
CA GLY A 658 -15.37 -12.95 8.78
C GLY A 658 -16.34 -11.89 8.29
N VAL A 659 -16.39 -11.62 6.99
CA VAL A 659 -17.22 -10.56 6.40
C VAL A 659 -18.59 -11.09 5.98
N LEU A 660 -18.62 -12.17 5.19
CA LEU A 660 -19.87 -12.66 4.59
C LEU A 660 -20.98 -13.02 5.60
N PRO A 661 -20.69 -13.63 6.77
CA PRO A 661 -21.72 -13.91 7.78
C PRO A 661 -22.45 -12.68 8.33
N ASN A 662 -21.88 -11.48 8.16
CA ASN A 662 -22.48 -10.22 8.61
C ASN A 662 -23.47 -9.63 7.59
N MET A 663 -23.51 -10.14 6.35
CA MET A 663 -24.37 -9.63 5.27
C MET A 663 -25.61 -10.50 5.08
N PRO A 664 -26.83 -10.02 5.40
CA PRO A 664 -28.08 -10.77 5.16
C PRO A 664 -28.24 -11.26 3.71
N GLU A 665 -27.72 -10.52 2.75
CA GLU A 665 -27.79 -10.80 1.31
C GLU A 665 -27.01 -12.07 0.94
N PHE A 666 -25.97 -12.42 1.71
CA PHE A 666 -25.26 -13.69 1.56
C PHE A 666 -26.13 -14.88 1.96
N TYR A 667 -26.96 -14.72 3.00
CA TYR A 667 -27.90 -15.77 3.43
C TYR A 667 -28.95 -16.03 2.36
N GLU A 668 -29.44 -14.98 1.70
CA GLU A 668 -30.40 -15.09 0.59
C GLU A 668 -29.78 -15.74 -0.65
N ALA A 669 -28.56 -15.32 -1.03
CA ALA A 669 -27.89 -15.82 -2.23
C ALA A 669 -27.49 -17.31 -2.15
N PHE A 670 -27.19 -17.81 -0.94
CA PHE A 670 -26.69 -19.17 -0.72
C PHE A 670 -27.55 -20.04 0.21
N ASP A 671 -28.75 -19.60 0.61
CA ASP A 671 -29.67 -20.36 1.49
C ASP A 671 -28.98 -20.84 2.79
N VAL A 672 -28.30 -19.91 3.48
CA VAL A 672 -27.58 -20.18 4.74
C VAL A 672 -28.58 -20.35 5.89
N LYS A 673 -28.44 -21.44 6.66
CA LYS A 673 -29.34 -21.87 7.75
C LYS A 673 -28.62 -21.92 9.09
N GLU A 674 -29.39 -21.97 10.17
CA GLU A 674 -28.85 -22.02 11.55
C GLU A 674 -27.90 -23.20 11.81
N SER A 675 -28.02 -24.28 11.02
CA SER A 675 -27.15 -25.46 11.12
C SER A 675 -25.79 -25.30 10.42
N ASP A 676 -25.61 -24.26 9.62
CA ASP A 676 -24.41 -24.09 8.79
C ASP A 676 -23.33 -23.33 9.57
N LYS A 677 -22.05 -23.61 9.29
CA LYS A 677 -20.94 -23.07 10.11
C LYS A 677 -20.75 -21.56 9.96
N MET A 678 -21.14 -20.98 8.83
CA MET A 678 -21.07 -19.53 8.61
C MET A 678 -22.31 -18.78 9.09
N TYR A 679 -23.23 -19.43 9.81
CA TYR A 679 -24.39 -18.75 10.37
C TYR A 679 -24.03 -17.91 11.60
N LEU A 680 -24.39 -16.63 11.54
CA LEU A 680 -24.54 -15.77 12.71
C LEU A 680 -26.01 -15.45 12.93
N ALA A 681 -26.47 -15.52 14.17
CA ALA A 681 -27.81 -15.08 14.51
C ALA A 681 -27.97 -13.58 14.18
N PRO A 682 -29.15 -13.10 13.73
CA PRO A 682 -29.31 -11.72 13.27
C PRO A 682 -28.77 -10.64 14.23
N GLN A 683 -28.90 -10.84 15.53
CA GLN A 683 -28.42 -9.93 16.59
C GLN A 683 -26.89 -9.94 16.81
N GLN A 684 -26.20 -10.97 16.32
CA GLN A 684 -24.74 -11.11 16.38
C GLN A 684 -24.07 -10.52 15.15
N ARG A 685 -24.81 -10.34 14.04
CA ARG A 685 -24.28 -9.74 12.81
C ARG A 685 -23.91 -8.29 13.07
N VAL A 686 -22.67 -7.94 12.71
CA VAL A 686 -22.16 -6.58 12.78
C VAL A 686 -22.65 -5.82 11.54
N LYS A 687 -23.28 -4.67 11.77
CA LYS A 687 -23.64 -3.70 10.72
C LYS A 687 -23.12 -2.33 11.13
N ILE A 688 -22.29 -1.73 10.28
CA ILE A 688 -21.66 -0.42 10.51
C ILE A 688 -22.18 0.55 9.46
N TRP A 689 -21.70 0.44 8.21
CA TRP A 689 -21.98 1.36 7.09
C TRP A 689 -23.12 0.90 6.20
#